data_AF-A0A7S4R3H4-F1
#
_entry.id   AF-A0A7S4R3H4-F1
#
_cell.length_a   1.000
_cell.length_b   1.000
_cell.length_c   1.000
_cell.angle_alpha   90.00
_cell.angle_beta   90.00
_cell.angle_gamma   90.00
#
_symmetry.space_group_name_H-M   'P 1'
#
loop_
_entity.id
_entity.type
_entity.pdbx_description
1 polymer ?
#
loop_
_entity_poly.entity_id
_entity_poly.type
_entity_poly.pdbx_seq_one_letter_code
_entity_poly.pdbx_strand_id
1 'polypeptide(L)'
;QPSHPPSHLGSMSMFGARRIAASCRRIALPLLCTGLAHSRQCVCDDLWQQYPALQKPSDRDCGDGSERTAEVIIAHCTEPLSWVPEAARALEDLGVRLQRVTVYSKCGRQGDVETWDLGPRVEVVVEVLPNLGRNDQTFTHYISSRYETLPCMVMFWKDTIHQLLSADRSMAQVVQNLTSGLASSGFACGRPPALEEALRPRAGYAGTLSIWHDSRQLGKWAAGSYGDSSDQARRVRGTQGQLPRFKSAYKDLMHFVNGSGIFPRGTRRGWTEPLPGVSHVLWPVCYGGIFAAVRGRIRFVDREVWEALSMALLRGDNIEEEHFVERLWALLLTSRPEQVNSFELIRASNPPPALHSATTYPLCLVHGYCGILSSCKCEERRRSKFLWPYGQTIRGVTSEALLGPCAQGRASDALRSARSRLAALPDGGGPDAFAKNLLLTAAELCPREAVVLDEVGEGLRLLGDPVAAMEVFLKAANEGVWCHPLQRNPKIQCPPMPPDGGLPFLQMRGWSELDLILKAVRRRWGGIRRNFLTVIREQRVVCYTKLHVCPAGRRCWKMSNAPRVGRWEEGAWGHFYIAPANPSHLNKYSWDGTERGCNPFFPVVCNLLLMLLKTHGIYIRTAALTQVEGPRTVIPKHRGPAGSLRLLCPIQVPKNGSSVIRWPYYAEREFREKDCWWLDESYEHEVEHEAPGPRTAFFMDVPSPTFY
;
A
#
# COMPACT_ATOMS: atom_id res chain seq x y z
N GLN A 1 42.81 61.75 -35.04
CA GLN A 1 42.56 63.17 -34.69
C GLN A 1 41.55 63.73 -35.69
N PRO A 2 40.69 64.68 -35.27
CA PRO A 2 39.23 64.72 -35.50
C PRO A 2 38.87 65.21 -36.93
N SER A 3 37.63 65.16 -37.43
CA SER A 3 36.42 65.81 -36.93
C SER A 3 35.22 65.57 -37.86
N HIS A 4 34.00 65.65 -37.30
CA HIS A 4 32.69 65.76 -37.97
C HIS A 4 32.60 66.88 -39.04
N PRO A 5 31.54 66.88 -39.88
CA PRO A 5 30.42 67.79 -39.63
C PRO A 5 29.00 67.25 -39.96
N PRO A 6 27.91 67.98 -39.57
CA PRO A 6 26.53 67.48 -39.55
C PRO A 6 25.52 68.17 -40.51
N SER A 7 24.42 67.45 -40.75
CA SER A 7 22.98 67.81 -40.94
C SER A 7 22.52 69.04 -41.73
N HIS A 8 21.60 68.78 -42.70
CA HIS A 8 20.28 69.41 -42.98
C HIS A 8 19.78 68.81 -44.33
N LEU A 9 18.51 68.68 -44.77
CA LEU A 9 17.13 68.56 -44.24
C LEU A 9 16.21 68.52 -45.49
N GLY A 10 15.09 67.78 -45.46
CA GLY A 10 14.02 67.79 -46.50
C GLY A 10 13.66 66.38 -46.99
N SER A 11 12.41 65.91 -47.10
CA SER A 11 11.09 66.50 -46.92
C SER A 11 10.00 65.39 -46.89
N MET A 12 8.80 65.76 -46.40
CA MET A 12 7.44 65.32 -46.77
C MET A 12 6.80 63.95 -46.38
N SER A 13 5.68 64.12 -45.66
CA SER A 13 4.32 63.51 -45.82
C SER A 13 3.91 62.29 -44.97
N MET A 14 2.75 62.46 -44.30
CA MET A 14 1.99 61.47 -43.53
C MET A 14 0.83 60.90 -44.37
N PHE A 15 0.45 59.64 -44.15
CA PHE A 15 -0.88 59.20 -43.64
C PHE A 15 -1.08 57.67 -43.78
N GLY A 16 -1.74 57.07 -42.77
CA GLY A 16 -2.87 56.15 -43.01
C GLY A 16 -2.65 54.64 -42.93
N ALA A 17 -3.37 54.00 -42.02
CA ALA A 17 -3.48 52.55 -41.84
C ALA A 17 -4.86 51.98 -42.29
N ARG A 18 -4.87 50.66 -42.60
CA ARG A 18 -5.95 49.62 -42.51
C ARG A 18 -6.56 49.02 -43.80
N ARG A 19 -6.91 47.71 -43.63
CA ARG A 19 -7.83 46.76 -44.34
C ARG A 19 -7.18 45.84 -45.38
N ILE A 20 -7.21 44.49 -45.31
CA ILE A 20 -8.24 43.42 -45.15
C ILE A 20 -8.97 43.02 -46.46
N ALA A 21 -8.90 41.69 -46.74
CA ALA A 21 -9.70 40.82 -47.63
C ALA A 21 -9.33 40.83 -49.14
N ALA A 22 -9.31 39.75 -49.92
CA ALA A 22 -9.85 38.38 -49.81
C ALA A 22 -9.12 37.42 -50.79
N SER A 23 -9.17 36.09 -50.57
CA SER A 23 -9.55 35.10 -51.61
C SER A 23 -9.48 33.65 -51.12
N CYS A 24 -10.55 32.90 -51.41
CA CYS A 24 -10.68 31.45 -51.28
C CYS A 24 -9.90 30.69 -52.37
N ARG A 25 -9.30 29.54 -52.05
CA ARG A 25 -9.34 28.33 -52.91
C ARG A 25 -8.86 27.06 -52.17
N ARG A 26 -9.57 25.97 -52.51
CA ARG A 26 -9.43 24.58 -52.07
C ARG A 26 -8.05 23.97 -52.41
N ILE A 27 -7.47 23.15 -51.52
CA ILE A 27 -6.76 21.91 -51.86
C ILE A 27 -7.07 20.87 -50.78
N ALA A 28 -7.29 19.63 -51.23
CA ALA A 28 -7.68 18.45 -50.45
C ALA A 28 -6.52 17.43 -50.33
N LEU A 29 -6.67 16.51 -49.36
CA LEU A 29 -5.92 15.24 -49.11
C LEU A 29 -4.46 15.32 -48.58
N PRO A 30 -3.92 14.24 -47.94
CA PRO A 30 -4.52 13.34 -46.95
C PRO A 30 -3.59 12.99 -45.77
N LEU A 31 -4.17 12.27 -44.80
CA LEU A 31 -3.53 11.50 -43.74
C LEU A 31 -2.35 10.64 -44.23
N LEU A 32 -1.20 10.79 -43.57
CA LEU A 32 -0.17 9.76 -43.46
C LEU A 32 0.06 9.49 -41.98
N CYS A 33 -0.66 8.48 -41.46
CA CYS A 33 -0.32 7.81 -40.21
C CYS A 33 0.61 6.65 -40.55
N THR A 34 1.91 6.87 -40.41
CA THR A 34 2.91 5.83 -40.12
C THR A 34 3.51 6.23 -38.77
N GLY A 35 3.36 5.48 -37.68
CA GLY A 35 3.71 4.08 -37.56
C GLY A 35 5.00 4.00 -36.74
N LEU A 36 4.90 4.18 -35.41
CA LEU A 36 5.95 3.80 -34.46
C LEU A 36 5.29 3.33 -33.16
N ALA A 37 4.87 2.07 -33.15
CA ALA A 37 4.68 1.32 -31.92
C ALA A 37 6.06 0.96 -31.36
N HIS A 38 6.39 1.48 -30.19
CA HIS A 38 7.44 0.91 -29.33
C HIS A 38 6.72 0.41 -28.08
N SER A 39 6.51 -0.90 -27.99
CA SER A 39 6.00 -1.54 -26.79
C SER A 39 7.08 -1.43 -25.70
N ARG A 40 6.72 -0.81 -24.57
CA ARG A 40 7.52 -0.85 -23.34
C ARG A 40 7.21 -2.19 -22.66
N GLN A 41 8.18 -3.08 -22.56
CA GLN A 41 8.09 -4.28 -21.72
C GLN A 41 8.29 -3.87 -20.25
N CYS A 42 7.22 -3.91 -19.46
CA CYS A 42 7.35 -4.00 -18.00
C CYS A 42 7.36 -5.47 -17.64
N VAL A 43 8.43 -5.93 -16.99
CA VAL A 43 8.51 -7.28 -16.46
C VAL A 43 7.86 -7.25 -15.07
N CYS A 44 6.72 -7.90 -14.92
CA CYS A 44 6.12 -8.14 -13.62
C CYS A 44 6.72 -9.44 -13.10
N ASP A 45 7.68 -9.34 -12.18
CA ASP A 45 8.23 -10.50 -11.47
C ASP A 45 7.10 -11.18 -10.68
N ASP A 46 7.19 -12.51 -10.54
CA ASP A 46 6.19 -13.30 -9.82
C ASP A 46 6.03 -12.75 -8.39
N LEU A 47 4.81 -12.34 -8.03
CA LEU A 47 4.50 -11.77 -6.71
C LEU A 47 4.91 -12.70 -5.58
N TRP A 48 4.90 -14.01 -5.80
CA TRP A 48 5.35 -14.99 -4.83
C TRP A 48 6.84 -14.84 -4.45
N GLN A 49 7.67 -14.27 -5.33
CA GLN A 49 9.09 -14.04 -5.06
C GLN A 49 9.36 -12.86 -4.13
N GLN A 50 8.42 -11.91 -4.02
CA GLN A 50 8.65 -10.64 -3.31
C GLN A 50 8.34 -10.70 -1.81
N TYR A 51 7.92 -11.86 -1.29
CA TYR A 51 7.53 -12.02 0.12
C TYR A 51 8.46 -12.99 0.87
N PRO A 52 9.65 -12.53 1.30
CA PRO A 52 10.55 -13.32 2.16
C PRO A 52 9.99 -13.59 3.57
N ALA A 53 8.84 -13.01 3.94
CA ALA A 53 8.16 -13.22 5.22
C ALA A 53 7.48 -14.61 5.35
N LEU A 54 7.30 -15.33 4.24
CA LEU A 54 6.97 -16.75 4.30
C LEU A 54 8.26 -17.47 4.69
N GLN A 55 8.34 -18.00 5.93
CA GLN A 55 9.50 -18.76 6.40
C GLN A 55 9.98 -19.68 5.27
N LYS A 56 11.25 -19.50 4.86
CA LYS A 56 11.93 -20.43 3.97
C LYS A 56 11.66 -21.81 4.55
N PRO A 57 11.06 -22.74 3.78
CA PRO A 57 11.08 -24.13 4.18
C PRO A 57 12.53 -24.44 4.56
N SER A 58 12.78 -25.07 5.71
CA SER A 58 14.15 -25.46 6.01
C SER A 58 14.62 -26.32 4.83
N ASP A 59 15.65 -25.88 4.12
CA ASP A 59 16.24 -26.56 2.94
C ASP A 59 16.58 -28.04 3.23
N ARG A 60 16.58 -28.42 4.52
CA ARG A 60 16.67 -29.79 5.04
C ARG A 60 15.73 -30.79 4.36
N ASP A 61 14.50 -30.42 4.00
CA ASP A 61 13.55 -31.39 3.42
C ASP A 61 13.89 -31.79 1.98
N CYS A 62 14.65 -30.98 1.26
CA CYS A 62 15.17 -31.31 -0.08
C CYS A 62 16.70 -31.58 -0.07
N GLY A 63 17.30 -31.61 1.13
CA GLY A 63 18.72 -31.75 1.40
C GLY A 63 19.55 -30.55 0.93
N ASP A 64 20.36 -30.00 1.82
CA ASP A 64 21.20 -28.79 1.62
C ASP A 64 22.40 -29.01 0.67
N GLY A 65 22.26 -29.96 -0.26
CA GLY A 65 23.32 -30.45 -1.15
C GLY A 65 22.94 -31.67 -1.99
N SER A 66 21.70 -32.19 -1.88
CA SER A 66 21.19 -33.21 -2.80
C SER A 66 20.62 -32.58 -4.07
N GLU A 67 20.85 -33.26 -5.18
CA GLU A 67 20.30 -32.97 -6.49
C GLU A 67 18.78 -32.67 -6.39
N ARG A 68 18.36 -31.47 -6.81
CA ARG A 68 16.96 -31.04 -6.75
C ARG A 68 16.15 -31.88 -7.73
N THR A 69 15.27 -32.74 -7.22
CA THR A 69 14.43 -33.58 -8.06
C THR A 69 13.03 -33.02 -8.25
N ALA A 70 12.47 -33.22 -9.44
CA ALA A 70 11.09 -32.87 -9.75
C ALA A 70 10.32 -34.04 -10.38
N GLU A 71 9.02 -34.09 -10.11
CA GLU A 71 8.06 -34.82 -10.94
C GLU A 71 7.02 -33.85 -11.52
N VAL A 72 6.58 -34.15 -12.74
CA VAL A 72 5.59 -33.37 -13.48
C VAL A 72 4.31 -34.19 -13.63
N ILE A 73 3.18 -33.63 -13.21
CA ILE A 73 1.87 -34.27 -13.22
C ILE A 73 0.95 -33.51 -14.15
N ILE A 74 0.39 -34.22 -15.13
CA ILE A 74 -0.45 -33.62 -16.18
C ILE A 74 -1.84 -34.22 -16.12
N ALA A 75 -2.83 -33.38 -15.80
CA ALA A 75 -4.23 -33.73 -16.02
C ALA A 75 -4.56 -33.54 -17.51
N HIS A 76 -4.74 -34.66 -18.22
CA HIS A 76 -4.89 -34.67 -19.68
C HIS A 76 -6.25 -35.20 -20.12
N CYS A 77 -6.88 -34.51 -21.07
CA CYS A 77 -8.09 -34.94 -21.74
C CYS A 77 -7.94 -34.91 -23.27
N THR A 78 -7.81 -33.73 -23.88
CA THR A 78 -7.86 -33.60 -25.35
C THR A 78 -6.75 -32.78 -25.97
N GLU A 79 -6.10 -31.91 -25.21
CA GLU A 79 -5.16 -30.95 -25.79
C GLU A 79 -3.78 -31.58 -26.04
N PRO A 80 -3.07 -31.17 -27.11
CA PRO A 80 -1.72 -31.64 -27.38
C PRO A 80 -0.75 -31.35 -26.23
N LEU A 81 0.20 -32.25 -26.01
CA LEU A 81 1.19 -32.16 -24.95
C LEU A 81 2.63 -31.98 -25.50
N SER A 82 2.77 -31.49 -26.73
CA SER A 82 4.05 -31.28 -27.41
C SER A 82 4.99 -30.27 -26.75
N TRP A 83 4.48 -29.51 -25.78
CA TRP A 83 5.23 -28.56 -24.96
C TRP A 83 6.00 -29.23 -23.81
N VAL A 84 5.72 -30.50 -23.48
CA VAL A 84 6.35 -31.22 -22.36
C VAL A 84 7.87 -31.37 -22.52
N PRO A 85 8.42 -31.75 -23.69
CA PRO A 85 9.88 -31.80 -23.88
C PRO A 85 10.57 -30.45 -23.68
N GLU A 86 9.93 -29.33 -24.05
CA GLU A 86 10.47 -28.00 -23.77
C GLU A 86 10.51 -27.73 -22.26
N ALA A 87 9.43 -28.09 -21.55
CA ALA A 87 9.36 -27.92 -20.11
C ALA A 87 10.42 -28.75 -19.36
N ALA A 88 10.66 -29.98 -19.81
CA ALA A 88 11.68 -30.86 -19.26
C ALA A 88 13.09 -30.27 -19.43
N ARG A 89 13.43 -29.80 -20.63
CA ARG A 89 14.72 -29.11 -20.88
C ARG A 89 14.88 -27.87 -20.00
N ALA A 90 13.82 -27.08 -19.86
CA ALA A 90 13.86 -25.88 -19.01
C ALA A 90 14.11 -26.21 -17.53
N LEU A 91 13.66 -27.37 -17.02
CA LEU A 91 14.00 -27.83 -15.67
C LEU A 91 15.48 -28.19 -15.56
N GLU A 92 16.00 -28.94 -16.53
CA GLU A 92 17.42 -29.32 -16.56
C GLU A 92 18.34 -28.09 -16.63
N ASP A 93 17.99 -27.10 -17.46
CA ASP A 93 18.70 -25.81 -17.56
C ASP A 93 18.75 -25.05 -16.23
N LEU A 94 17.75 -25.25 -15.37
CA LEU A 94 17.68 -24.66 -14.02
C LEU A 94 18.36 -25.54 -12.94
N GLY A 95 19.03 -26.62 -13.35
CA GLY A 95 19.67 -27.56 -12.43
C GLY A 95 18.69 -28.42 -11.64
N VAL A 96 17.47 -28.62 -12.17
CA VAL A 96 16.44 -29.48 -11.59
C VAL A 96 16.39 -30.79 -12.37
N ARG A 97 16.71 -31.91 -11.71
CA ARG A 97 16.61 -33.23 -12.33
C ARG A 97 15.15 -33.69 -12.36
N LEU A 98 14.56 -33.74 -13.54
CA LEU A 98 13.27 -34.37 -13.76
C LEU A 98 13.41 -35.89 -13.60
N GLN A 99 12.59 -36.50 -12.75
CA GLN A 99 12.62 -37.95 -12.50
C GLN A 99 11.48 -38.67 -13.22
N ARG A 100 10.29 -38.07 -13.22
CA ARG A 100 9.09 -38.70 -13.75
C ARG A 100 8.12 -37.67 -14.32
N VAL A 101 7.47 -38.02 -15.42
CA VAL A 101 6.29 -37.35 -15.96
C VAL A 101 5.12 -38.33 -15.90
N THR A 102 4.07 -37.98 -15.14
CA THR A 102 2.84 -38.78 -15.07
C THR A 102 1.71 -38.05 -15.79
N VAL A 103 1.22 -38.66 -16.87
CA VAL A 103 0.06 -38.19 -17.63
C VAL A 103 -1.17 -38.97 -17.18
N TYR A 104 -2.06 -38.29 -16.48
CA TYR A 104 -3.36 -38.85 -16.12
C TYR A 104 -4.35 -38.60 -17.25
N SER A 105 -4.55 -39.63 -18.07
CA SER A 105 -5.49 -39.64 -19.18
C SER A 105 -6.92 -39.79 -18.66
N LYS A 106 -7.66 -38.68 -18.62
CA LYS A 106 -9.05 -38.65 -18.16
C LYS A 106 -10.05 -39.04 -19.26
N CYS A 107 -9.68 -38.79 -20.52
CA CYS A 107 -10.56 -38.96 -21.68
C CYS A 107 -10.11 -40.12 -22.59
N GLY A 108 -9.29 -41.04 -22.08
CA GLY A 108 -8.79 -42.21 -22.80
C GLY A 108 -7.81 -41.89 -23.92
N ARG A 109 -7.32 -40.64 -24.01
CA ARG A 109 -6.30 -40.21 -24.97
C ARG A 109 -4.95 -40.11 -24.28
N GLN A 110 -3.92 -40.63 -24.91
CA GLN A 110 -2.56 -40.56 -24.37
C GLN A 110 -1.79 -39.32 -24.84
N GLY A 111 -2.31 -38.59 -25.84
CA GLY A 111 -1.61 -37.44 -26.41
C GLY A 111 -0.47 -37.89 -27.34
N ASP A 112 0.57 -37.08 -27.43
CA ASP A 112 1.79 -37.33 -28.24
C ASP A 112 2.95 -37.89 -27.40
N VAL A 113 2.64 -38.53 -26.26
CA VAL A 113 3.61 -39.05 -25.27
C VAL A 113 4.67 -39.97 -25.88
N GLU A 114 4.29 -40.82 -26.85
CA GLU A 114 5.20 -41.76 -27.52
C GLU A 114 6.31 -41.05 -28.32
N THR A 115 6.12 -39.78 -28.66
CA THR A 115 7.07 -38.99 -29.45
C THR A 115 8.08 -38.23 -28.61
N TRP A 116 7.93 -38.26 -27.28
CA TRP A 116 8.80 -37.48 -26.39
C TRP A 116 10.17 -38.14 -26.23
N ASP A 117 11.22 -37.37 -26.51
CA ASP A 117 12.58 -37.71 -26.09
C ASP A 117 12.94 -36.86 -24.86
N LEU A 118 12.74 -37.43 -23.68
CA LEU A 118 13.10 -36.83 -22.38
C LEU A 118 14.40 -37.42 -21.81
N GLY A 119 15.11 -38.24 -22.60
CA GLY A 119 16.28 -38.97 -22.15
C GLY A 119 15.98 -40.20 -21.26
N PRO A 120 16.96 -41.11 -21.10
CA PRO A 120 16.76 -42.42 -20.47
C PRO A 120 16.56 -42.37 -18.94
N ARG A 121 16.68 -41.20 -18.32
CA ARG A 121 16.60 -41.00 -16.87
C ARG A 121 15.22 -40.52 -16.40
N VAL A 122 14.35 -40.12 -17.33
CA VAL A 122 13.01 -39.63 -17.03
C VAL A 122 12.01 -40.76 -17.31
N GLU A 123 11.31 -41.20 -16.27
CA GLU A 123 10.23 -42.17 -16.42
C GLU A 123 8.96 -41.48 -16.92
N VAL A 124 8.35 -41.99 -17.98
CA VAL A 124 7.09 -41.48 -18.50
C VAL A 124 5.99 -42.50 -18.24
N VAL A 125 4.98 -42.11 -17.46
CA VAL A 125 3.88 -42.98 -17.04
C VAL A 125 2.57 -42.39 -17.54
N VAL A 126 1.74 -43.21 -18.18
CA VAL A 126 0.38 -42.83 -18.57
C VAL A 126 -0.62 -43.66 -17.76
N GLU A 127 -1.41 -43.00 -16.92
CA GLU A 127 -2.44 -43.64 -16.10
C GLU A 127 -3.82 -43.18 -16.54
N VAL A 128 -4.77 -44.09 -16.62
CA VAL A 128 -6.15 -43.76 -16.99
C VAL A 128 -6.96 -43.48 -15.73
N LEU A 129 -7.55 -42.30 -15.64
CA LEU A 129 -8.49 -41.93 -14.57
C LEU A 129 -9.89 -41.68 -15.12
N PRO A 130 -10.95 -41.85 -14.31
CA PRO A 130 -12.27 -41.37 -14.68
C PRO A 130 -12.25 -39.86 -14.96
N ASN A 131 -13.00 -39.41 -15.96
CA ASN A 131 -13.18 -37.98 -16.24
C ASN A 131 -14.11 -37.29 -15.22
N LEU A 132 -13.70 -37.26 -13.95
CA LEU A 132 -14.43 -36.67 -12.83
C LEU A 132 -13.53 -35.65 -12.11
N GLY A 133 -14.10 -34.55 -11.60
CA GLY A 133 -13.39 -33.48 -10.88
C GLY A 133 -12.20 -32.85 -11.62
N ARG A 134 -12.22 -32.92 -12.96
CA ARG A 134 -11.25 -32.34 -13.92
C ARG A 134 -9.79 -32.43 -13.42
N ASN A 135 -9.05 -31.32 -13.36
CA ASN A 135 -7.64 -31.33 -12.98
C ASN A 135 -7.43 -31.50 -11.47
N ASP A 136 -8.28 -30.91 -10.62
CA ASP A 136 -8.04 -30.91 -9.17
C ASP A 136 -8.20 -32.30 -8.54
N GLN A 137 -9.10 -33.14 -9.08
CA GLN A 137 -9.19 -34.55 -8.70
C GLN A 137 -7.91 -35.32 -9.03
N THR A 138 -7.31 -35.03 -10.19
CA THR A 138 -6.06 -35.66 -10.63
C THR A 138 -4.91 -35.30 -9.68
N PHE A 139 -4.81 -34.02 -9.32
CA PHE A 139 -3.74 -33.53 -8.44
C PHE A 139 -3.87 -34.11 -7.03
N THR A 140 -5.07 -34.11 -6.46
CA THR A 140 -5.35 -34.72 -5.15
C THR A 140 -5.15 -36.25 -5.15
N HIS A 141 -5.51 -36.93 -6.25
CA HIS A 141 -5.25 -38.37 -6.42
C HIS A 141 -3.75 -38.68 -6.46
N TYR A 142 -2.96 -37.92 -7.21
CA TYR A 142 -1.51 -38.10 -7.24
C TYR A 142 -0.90 -37.86 -5.85
N ILE A 143 -1.25 -36.76 -5.19
CA ILE A 143 -0.71 -36.43 -3.86
C ILE A 143 -1.02 -37.55 -2.86
N SER A 144 -2.28 -38.01 -2.79
CA SER A 144 -2.68 -39.03 -1.82
C SER A 144 -2.03 -40.39 -2.10
N SER A 145 -1.97 -40.83 -3.35
CA SER A 145 -1.37 -42.13 -3.74
C SER A 145 0.15 -42.17 -3.58
N ARG A 146 0.82 -41.02 -3.73
CA ARG A 146 2.29 -40.91 -3.71
C ARG A 146 2.84 -40.25 -2.46
N TYR A 147 2.00 -39.93 -1.47
CA TYR A 147 2.33 -39.10 -0.29
C TYR A 147 3.68 -39.45 0.39
N GLU A 148 3.95 -40.75 0.56
CA GLU A 148 5.19 -41.25 1.18
C GLU A 148 6.43 -41.19 0.28
N THR A 149 6.21 -41.11 -1.04
CA THR A 149 7.24 -41.22 -2.08
C THR A 149 7.37 -39.94 -2.92
N LEU A 150 6.82 -38.81 -2.44
CA LEU A 150 6.89 -37.54 -3.14
C LEU A 150 8.37 -37.13 -3.41
N PRO A 151 8.67 -36.60 -4.61
CA PRO A 151 9.98 -36.02 -4.94
C PRO A 151 10.21 -34.72 -4.17
N CYS A 152 11.36 -34.05 -4.33
CA CYS A 152 11.56 -32.73 -3.71
C CYS A 152 10.52 -31.70 -4.19
N MET A 153 10.26 -31.63 -5.50
CA MET A 153 9.31 -30.72 -6.12
C MET A 153 8.26 -31.48 -6.94
N VAL A 154 7.01 -31.04 -6.89
CA VAL A 154 5.95 -31.54 -7.76
C VAL A 154 5.35 -30.38 -8.54
N MET A 155 5.26 -30.54 -9.87
CA MET A 155 4.64 -29.57 -10.76
C MET A 155 3.29 -30.10 -11.25
N PHE A 156 2.24 -29.32 -11.06
CA PHE A 156 0.86 -29.69 -11.38
C PHE A 156 0.38 -28.89 -12.57
N TRP A 157 0.17 -29.57 -13.70
CA TRP A 157 -0.18 -28.96 -14.97
C TRP A 157 -1.47 -29.56 -15.55
N LYS A 158 -2.11 -28.78 -16.43
CA LYS A 158 -3.26 -29.19 -17.22
C LYS A 158 -2.90 -29.15 -18.70
N ASP A 159 -3.54 -29.98 -19.50
CA ASP A 159 -3.35 -30.02 -20.96
C ASP A 159 -3.70 -28.68 -21.67
N THR A 160 -4.59 -27.90 -21.07
CA THR A 160 -4.92 -26.53 -21.50
C THR A 160 -3.90 -25.45 -21.08
N ILE A 161 -2.67 -25.82 -20.69
CA ILE A 161 -1.60 -24.86 -20.35
C ILE A 161 -1.24 -23.94 -21.51
N HIS A 162 -1.42 -24.39 -22.76
CA HIS A 162 -1.18 -23.58 -23.95
C HIS A 162 -2.04 -22.29 -23.96
N GLN A 163 -3.16 -22.26 -23.25
CA GLN A 163 -3.98 -21.04 -23.10
C GLN A 163 -3.26 -19.95 -22.29
N LEU A 164 -2.25 -20.32 -21.49
CA LEU A 164 -1.35 -19.39 -20.80
C LEU A 164 -0.13 -19.02 -21.64
N LEU A 165 0.19 -19.81 -22.66
CA LEU A 165 1.26 -19.53 -23.61
C LEU A 165 0.72 -18.50 -24.61
N SER A 166 0.91 -17.21 -24.31
CA SER A 166 0.71 -16.15 -25.29
C SER A 166 1.86 -16.16 -26.30
N ALA A 167 1.75 -15.37 -27.37
CA ALA A 167 2.87 -15.18 -28.33
C ALA A 167 4.19 -14.77 -27.66
N ASP A 168 4.12 -14.21 -26.44
CA ASP A 168 5.26 -13.69 -25.69
C ASP A 168 5.69 -14.59 -24.51
N ARG A 169 5.08 -15.77 -24.29
CA ARG A 169 5.44 -16.67 -23.19
C ARG A 169 5.68 -18.10 -23.66
N SER A 170 6.91 -18.55 -23.47
CA SER A 170 7.31 -19.93 -23.68
C SER A 170 7.03 -20.79 -22.45
N MET A 171 7.04 -22.12 -22.63
CA MET A 171 6.91 -23.05 -21.51
C MET A 171 8.13 -22.94 -20.57
N ALA A 172 9.31 -22.65 -21.13
CA ALA A 172 10.51 -22.35 -20.35
C ALA A 172 10.30 -21.20 -19.35
N GLN A 173 9.60 -20.13 -19.74
CA GLN A 173 9.29 -19.00 -18.84
C GLN A 173 8.36 -19.42 -17.69
N VAL A 174 7.36 -20.27 -17.98
CA VAL A 174 6.45 -20.81 -16.95
C VAL A 174 7.23 -21.66 -15.95
N VAL A 175 8.11 -22.55 -16.44
CA VAL A 175 8.99 -23.39 -15.60
C VAL A 175 9.91 -22.53 -14.74
N GLN A 176 10.53 -21.50 -15.32
CA GLN A 176 11.42 -20.59 -14.60
C GLN A 176 10.68 -19.85 -13.47
N ASN A 177 9.48 -19.35 -13.73
CA ASN A 177 8.67 -18.66 -12.74
C ASN A 177 8.28 -19.59 -11.60
N LEU A 178 7.78 -20.79 -11.91
CA LEU A 178 7.42 -21.80 -10.92
C LEU A 178 8.62 -22.18 -10.05
N THR A 179 9.77 -22.47 -10.67
CA THR A 179 10.99 -22.88 -9.96
C THR A 179 11.51 -21.78 -9.04
N SER A 180 11.43 -20.52 -9.49
CA SER A 180 11.85 -19.36 -8.69
C SER A 180 10.90 -19.09 -7.52
N GLY A 181 9.59 -19.24 -7.71
CA GLY A 181 8.58 -19.15 -6.65
C GLY A 181 8.71 -20.27 -5.61
N LEU A 182 9.02 -21.50 -6.06
CA LEU A 182 9.31 -22.63 -5.19
C LEU A 182 10.52 -22.36 -4.29
N ALA A 183 11.61 -21.83 -4.85
CA ALA A 183 12.82 -21.53 -4.10
C ALA A 183 12.61 -20.45 -3.01
N SER A 184 11.62 -19.57 -3.18
CA SER A 184 11.34 -18.49 -2.24
C SER A 184 10.33 -18.88 -1.16
N SER A 185 9.26 -19.57 -1.51
CA SER A 185 8.14 -19.84 -0.58
C SER A 185 7.80 -21.32 -0.38
N GLY A 186 8.35 -22.20 -1.22
CA GLY A 186 7.95 -23.61 -1.30
C GLY A 186 6.67 -23.87 -2.10
N PHE A 187 6.04 -22.83 -2.65
CA PHE A 187 4.87 -22.90 -3.51
C PHE A 187 4.94 -21.85 -4.63
N ALA A 188 4.36 -22.12 -5.80
CA ALA A 188 4.33 -21.14 -6.88
C ALA A 188 3.11 -21.33 -7.79
N CYS A 189 2.59 -20.23 -8.33
CA CYS A 189 1.52 -20.24 -9.32
C CYS A 189 2.07 -20.04 -10.73
N GLY A 190 1.61 -20.85 -11.69
CA GLY A 190 2.04 -20.74 -13.08
C GLY A 190 1.32 -19.66 -13.85
N ARG A 191 0.11 -19.27 -13.41
CA ARG A 191 -0.64 -18.14 -14.00
C ARG A 191 -0.32 -16.88 -13.19
N PRO A 192 0.38 -15.88 -13.75
CA PRO A 192 0.52 -14.60 -13.08
C PRO A 192 -0.85 -13.91 -13.00
N PRO A 193 -1.08 -13.05 -11.98
CA PRO A 193 -2.28 -12.24 -11.93
C PRO A 193 -2.41 -11.46 -13.24
N ALA A 194 -3.56 -11.61 -13.88
CA ALA A 194 -3.76 -11.12 -15.24
C ALA A 194 -3.77 -9.60 -15.27
N LEU A 195 -2.61 -8.98 -15.49
CA LEU A 195 -2.54 -7.58 -15.92
C LEU A 195 -3.04 -7.43 -17.37
N GLU A 196 -2.89 -8.47 -18.21
CA GLU A 196 -3.21 -8.42 -19.64
C GLU A 196 -4.71 -8.54 -19.96
N GLU A 197 -5.51 -9.29 -19.18
CA GLU A 197 -6.98 -9.34 -19.40
C GLU A 197 -7.64 -8.00 -19.04
N ALA A 198 -7.03 -7.19 -18.16
CA ALA A 198 -7.47 -5.82 -17.91
C ALA A 198 -7.33 -4.90 -19.14
N LEU A 199 -6.43 -5.23 -20.08
CA LEU A 199 -6.17 -4.44 -21.29
C LEU A 199 -6.97 -4.91 -22.51
N ARG A 200 -7.61 -6.08 -22.44
CA ARG A 200 -8.53 -6.57 -23.49
C ARG A 200 -9.92 -6.78 -22.89
N PRO A 201 -10.73 -5.73 -22.78
CA PRO A 201 -12.11 -5.86 -22.32
C PRO A 201 -12.89 -6.70 -23.34
N ARG A 202 -12.95 -8.02 -23.15
CA ARG A 202 -14.06 -8.80 -23.67
C ARG A 202 -15.29 -8.37 -22.88
N ALA A 203 -16.30 -7.87 -23.60
CA ALA A 203 -17.55 -7.40 -23.03
C ALA A 203 -18.13 -8.45 -22.05
N GLY A 204 -18.08 -8.16 -20.75
CA GLY A 204 -18.78 -8.93 -19.72
C GLY A 204 -17.95 -9.43 -18.53
N TYR A 205 -16.62 -9.53 -18.61
CA TYR A 205 -15.77 -9.95 -17.49
C TYR A 205 -14.63 -8.95 -17.26
N ALA A 206 -14.96 -7.77 -16.77
CA ALA A 206 -14.00 -6.71 -16.44
C ALA A 206 -13.50 -6.82 -14.97
N GLY A 207 -12.98 -7.99 -14.60
CA GLY A 207 -12.42 -8.21 -13.27
C GLY A 207 -10.97 -8.66 -13.34
N THR A 208 -10.04 -7.83 -12.85
CA THR A 208 -8.67 -8.28 -12.55
C THR A 208 -8.73 -9.36 -11.48
N LEU A 209 -8.26 -10.56 -11.77
CA LEU A 209 -8.11 -11.61 -10.77
C LEU A 209 -6.92 -11.26 -9.87
N SER A 210 -7.21 -10.82 -8.64
CA SER A 210 -6.19 -10.75 -7.58
C SER A 210 -5.75 -12.17 -7.21
N ILE A 211 -4.52 -12.36 -6.75
CA ILE A 211 -4.08 -13.61 -6.13
C ILE A 211 -4.27 -13.60 -4.60
N TRP A 212 -4.73 -12.47 -4.03
CA TRP A 212 -5.03 -12.33 -2.60
C TRP A 212 -6.45 -11.81 -2.43
N HIS A 213 -7.22 -12.46 -1.56
CA HIS A 213 -8.63 -12.14 -1.33
C HIS A 213 -8.93 -12.00 0.15
N ASP A 214 -9.86 -11.11 0.50
CA ASP A 214 -10.49 -11.15 1.82
C ASP A 214 -11.20 -12.51 2.01
N SER A 215 -10.86 -13.22 3.07
CA SER A 215 -11.35 -14.57 3.36
C SER A 215 -12.86 -14.63 3.55
N ARG A 216 -13.49 -13.58 4.08
CA ARG A 216 -14.96 -13.51 4.26
C ARG A 216 -15.66 -13.35 2.93
N GLN A 217 -15.03 -12.64 1.99
CA GLN A 217 -15.59 -12.40 0.67
C GLN A 217 -15.38 -13.59 -0.25
N LEU A 218 -14.15 -14.11 -0.29
CA LEU A 218 -13.85 -15.35 -1.00
C LEU A 218 -14.62 -16.54 -0.41
N GLY A 219 -14.80 -16.57 0.91
CA GLY A 219 -15.59 -17.59 1.59
C GLY A 219 -17.07 -17.61 1.16
N LYS A 220 -17.62 -16.48 0.73
CA LYS A 220 -18.99 -16.40 0.17
C LYS A 220 -19.05 -16.77 -1.31
N TRP A 221 -17.91 -17.08 -1.93
CA TRP A 221 -17.88 -17.43 -3.34
C TRP A 221 -18.65 -18.73 -3.58
N ALA A 222 -19.55 -18.66 -4.55
CA ALA A 222 -20.25 -19.79 -5.15
C ALA A 222 -20.37 -19.49 -6.66
N ALA A 223 -20.39 -20.52 -7.49
CA ALA A 223 -20.48 -20.38 -8.94
C ALA A 223 -21.91 -20.03 -9.35
N GLY A 224 -22.35 -18.79 -9.12
CA GLY A 224 -23.74 -18.35 -9.31
C GLY A 224 -24.28 -18.47 -10.75
N SER A 225 -23.40 -18.43 -11.76
CA SER A 225 -23.78 -18.29 -13.18
C SER A 225 -23.26 -19.41 -14.10
N TYR A 226 -22.67 -20.48 -13.58
CA TYR A 226 -22.28 -21.65 -14.40
C TYR A 226 -23.48 -22.49 -14.89
N GLY A 227 -24.70 -22.04 -14.61
CA GLY A 227 -25.94 -22.80 -14.67
C GLY A 227 -26.55 -23.08 -16.05
N ASP A 228 -26.18 -22.39 -17.13
CA ASP A 228 -26.88 -22.58 -18.42
C ASP A 228 -25.98 -22.76 -19.65
N SER A 229 -24.69 -22.40 -19.57
CA SER A 229 -23.78 -22.39 -20.73
C SER A 229 -22.68 -23.45 -20.71
N SER A 230 -22.51 -24.20 -19.61
CA SER A 230 -21.52 -25.27 -19.59
C SER A 230 -21.90 -26.35 -20.59
N ASP A 231 -20.94 -26.84 -21.37
CA ASP A 231 -21.12 -27.94 -22.32
C ASP A 231 -21.79 -29.17 -21.70
N GLN A 232 -21.71 -29.29 -20.37
CA GLN A 232 -22.42 -30.28 -19.58
C GLN A 232 -23.95 -30.19 -19.72
N ALA A 233 -24.54 -29.00 -19.57
CA ALA A 233 -25.99 -28.80 -19.76
C ALA A 233 -26.44 -29.08 -21.21
N ARG A 234 -25.54 -28.90 -22.20
CA ARG A 234 -25.81 -29.28 -23.61
C ARG A 234 -25.71 -30.79 -23.84
N ARG A 235 -24.73 -31.48 -23.25
CA ARG A 235 -24.58 -32.94 -23.37
C ARG A 235 -25.69 -33.71 -22.64
N VAL A 236 -26.22 -33.17 -21.55
CA VAL A 236 -27.29 -33.80 -20.74
C VAL A 236 -28.64 -33.84 -21.46
N ARG A 237 -28.95 -32.93 -22.39
CA ARG A 237 -30.24 -32.97 -23.12
C ARG A 237 -30.45 -34.23 -23.97
N GLY A 238 -29.38 -35.01 -24.24
CA GLY A 238 -29.45 -36.23 -25.03
C GLY A 238 -29.44 -37.54 -24.25
N THR A 239 -29.19 -37.54 -22.93
CA THR A 239 -29.06 -38.79 -22.15
C THR A 239 -29.92 -38.73 -20.89
N GLN A 240 -30.91 -39.62 -20.80
CA GLN A 240 -31.91 -39.70 -19.72
C GLN A 240 -31.35 -40.11 -18.33
N GLY A 241 -30.03 -40.06 -18.12
CA GLY A 241 -29.40 -40.35 -16.83
C GLY A 241 -29.33 -39.11 -15.96
N GLN A 242 -29.78 -39.20 -14.71
CA GLN A 242 -29.56 -38.19 -13.68
C GLN A 242 -28.05 -38.01 -13.42
N LEU A 243 -27.38 -37.19 -14.23
CA LEU A 243 -26.01 -36.79 -13.90
C LEU A 243 -26.01 -35.94 -12.62
N PRO A 244 -24.92 -36.02 -11.82
CA PRO A 244 -24.77 -35.23 -10.61
C PRO A 244 -24.98 -33.74 -10.92
N ARG A 245 -25.72 -33.03 -10.05
CA ARG A 245 -25.88 -31.59 -10.17
C ARG A 245 -24.51 -30.91 -10.05
N PHE A 246 -24.20 -30.01 -10.99
CA PHE A 246 -23.03 -29.11 -10.92
C PHE A 246 -22.93 -28.45 -9.54
N LYS A 247 -24.08 -27.95 -9.06
CA LYS A 247 -24.22 -27.29 -7.77
C LYS A 247 -23.79 -28.19 -6.62
N SER A 248 -22.96 -27.63 -5.75
CA SER A 248 -22.50 -28.29 -4.55
C SER A 248 -23.63 -28.44 -3.53
N ALA A 249 -23.50 -29.44 -2.64
CA ALA A 249 -24.30 -29.48 -1.41
C ALA A 249 -23.92 -28.37 -0.42
N TYR A 250 -22.74 -27.76 -0.60
CA TYR A 250 -22.27 -26.62 0.18
C TYR A 250 -22.68 -25.33 -0.51
N LYS A 251 -23.23 -24.39 0.28
CA LYS A 251 -23.76 -23.12 -0.24
C LYS A 251 -22.67 -22.23 -0.86
N ASP A 252 -21.47 -22.27 -0.32
CA ASP A 252 -20.32 -21.45 -0.72
C ASP A 252 -19.01 -22.13 -0.27
N LEU A 253 -17.88 -21.53 -0.65
CA LEU A 253 -16.54 -22.02 -0.31
C LEU A 253 -16.35 -22.21 1.21
N MET A 254 -16.82 -21.28 2.02
CA MET A 254 -16.67 -21.35 3.47
C MET A 254 -17.50 -22.48 4.08
N HIS A 255 -18.71 -22.74 3.54
CA HIS A 255 -19.49 -23.92 3.90
C HIS A 255 -18.79 -25.22 3.49
N PHE A 256 -18.10 -25.26 2.34
CA PHE A 256 -17.29 -26.42 1.96
C PHE A 256 -16.14 -26.64 2.95
N VAL A 257 -15.40 -25.58 3.29
CA VAL A 257 -14.30 -25.65 4.25
C VAL A 257 -14.79 -26.09 5.64
N ASN A 258 -15.90 -25.54 6.12
CA ASN A 258 -16.36 -25.79 7.49
C ASN A 258 -17.24 -27.04 7.64
N GLY A 259 -18.03 -27.36 6.62
CA GLY A 259 -19.10 -28.36 6.67
C GLY A 259 -18.74 -29.70 6.06
N SER A 260 -17.66 -29.80 5.26
CA SER A 260 -17.31 -31.06 4.59
C SER A 260 -16.72 -32.13 5.51
N GLY A 261 -16.23 -31.74 6.70
CA GLY A 261 -15.47 -32.62 7.58
C GLY A 261 -14.07 -32.97 7.06
N ILE A 262 -13.70 -32.52 5.86
CA ILE A 262 -12.39 -32.77 5.23
C ILE A 262 -11.28 -32.05 6.00
N PHE A 263 -11.54 -30.84 6.50
CA PHE A 263 -10.53 -30.02 7.16
C PHE A 263 -10.67 -30.09 8.70
N PRO A 264 -9.66 -30.65 9.42
CA PRO A 264 -9.66 -30.66 10.88
C PRO A 264 -9.82 -29.26 11.47
N ARG A 265 -10.38 -29.17 12.70
CA ARG A 265 -10.58 -27.85 13.36
C ARG A 265 -9.28 -27.05 13.50
N GLY A 266 -8.16 -27.71 13.76
CA GLY A 266 -6.85 -27.05 13.87
C GLY A 266 -6.40 -26.39 12.57
N THR A 267 -6.67 -27.03 11.42
CA THR A 267 -6.38 -26.47 10.08
C THR A 267 -7.26 -25.26 9.79
N ARG A 268 -8.54 -25.31 10.19
CA ARG A 268 -9.50 -24.22 9.95
C ARG A 268 -9.25 -22.96 10.76
N ARG A 269 -8.80 -23.09 12.02
CA ARG A 269 -8.69 -21.96 12.94
C ARG A 269 -7.79 -20.84 12.39
N GLY A 270 -6.68 -21.22 11.75
CA GLY A 270 -5.75 -20.26 11.12
C GLY A 270 -6.26 -19.62 9.82
N TRP A 271 -7.38 -20.08 9.27
CA TRP A 271 -7.92 -19.56 8.02
C TRP A 271 -9.10 -18.61 8.23
N THR A 272 -9.85 -18.79 9.31
CA THR A 272 -11.12 -18.08 9.56
C THR A 272 -11.04 -17.05 10.67
N GLU A 273 -10.14 -17.22 11.63
CA GLU A 273 -9.99 -16.31 12.76
C GLU A 273 -8.90 -15.27 12.45
N PRO A 274 -9.22 -13.96 12.41
CA PRO A 274 -8.19 -12.94 12.31
C PRO A 274 -7.30 -12.95 13.56
N LEU A 275 -6.00 -12.72 13.35
CA LEU A 275 -5.08 -12.44 14.45
C LEU A 275 -5.54 -11.19 15.21
N PRO A 276 -5.27 -11.09 16.53
CA PRO A 276 -5.53 -9.88 17.30
C PRO A 276 -4.96 -8.64 16.61
N GLY A 277 -5.80 -7.65 16.33
CA GLY A 277 -5.40 -6.40 15.66
C GLY A 277 -5.51 -6.40 14.13
N VAL A 278 -5.86 -7.53 13.50
CA VAL A 278 -6.10 -7.60 12.05
C VAL A 278 -7.60 -7.66 11.78
N SER A 279 -8.15 -6.74 10.98
CA SER A 279 -9.60 -6.73 10.68
C SER A 279 -10.02 -7.77 9.63
N HIS A 280 -9.09 -8.22 8.79
CA HIS A 280 -9.35 -9.09 7.63
C HIS A 280 -8.25 -10.15 7.47
N VAL A 281 -8.63 -11.42 7.31
CA VAL A 281 -7.70 -12.48 6.91
C VAL A 281 -7.62 -12.50 5.39
N LEU A 282 -6.41 -12.43 4.83
CA LEU A 282 -6.20 -12.56 3.39
C LEU A 282 -5.90 -14.01 3.04
N TRP A 283 -6.61 -14.54 2.04
CA TRP A 283 -6.36 -15.86 1.46
C TRP A 283 -5.63 -15.69 0.14
N PRO A 284 -4.48 -16.36 -0.04
CA PRO A 284 -3.91 -16.46 -1.35
C PRO A 284 -4.71 -17.45 -2.22
N VAL A 285 -4.73 -17.21 -3.52
CA VAL A 285 -5.43 -18.03 -4.51
C VAL A 285 -4.54 -18.27 -5.73
N CYS A 286 -4.58 -19.51 -6.24
CA CYS A 286 -3.86 -19.93 -7.44
C CYS A 286 -4.81 -20.34 -8.56
N TYR A 287 -5.18 -19.38 -9.42
CA TYR A 287 -6.14 -19.64 -10.47
C TYR A 287 -5.54 -20.42 -11.65
N GLY A 288 -6.38 -21.22 -12.29
CA GLY A 288 -6.09 -21.84 -13.58
C GLY A 288 -5.47 -23.23 -13.50
N GLY A 289 -5.31 -23.81 -12.30
CA GLY A 289 -4.90 -25.21 -12.14
C GLY A 289 -3.46 -25.49 -12.60
N ILE A 290 -2.57 -24.50 -12.51
CA ILE A 290 -1.16 -24.64 -12.85
C ILE A 290 -0.34 -24.06 -11.70
N PHE A 291 0.36 -24.93 -10.97
CA PHE A 291 1.13 -24.55 -9.80
C PHE A 291 2.23 -25.59 -9.53
N ALA A 292 3.09 -25.29 -8.57
CA ALA A 292 4.06 -26.24 -8.07
C ALA A 292 4.21 -26.11 -6.56
N ALA A 293 4.58 -27.20 -5.89
CA ALA A 293 4.88 -27.20 -4.46
C ALA A 293 6.08 -28.10 -4.14
N VAL A 294 6.82 -27.75 -3.09
CA VAL A 294 7.83 -28.65 -2.50
C VAL A 294 7.16 -29.68 -1.60
N ARG A 295 7.76 -30.86 -1.46
CA ARG A 295 7.27 -31.95 -0.61
C ARG A 295 6.89 -31.52 0.79
N GLY A 296 7.73 -30.72 1.45
CA GLY A 296 7.45 -30.25 2.81
C GLY A 296 6.14 -29.46 2.92
N ARG A 297 5.75 -28.73 1.87
CA ARG A 297 4.46 -28.02 1.82
C ARG A 297 3.28 -28.95 1.59
N ILE A 298 3.45 -29.95 0.71
CA ILE A 298 2.40 -30.96 0.47
C ILE A 298 2.16 -31.78 1.75
N ARG A 299 3.24 -32.19 2.43
CA ARG A 299 3.21 -32.97 3.67
C ARG A 299 2.79 -32.19 4.92
N PHE A 300 2.70 -30.86 4.80
CA PHE A 300 2.13 -30.04 5.87
C PHE A 300 0.62 -30.25 6.02
N VAL A 301 -0.04 -30.76 4.99
CA VAL A 301 -1.44 -31.17 5.01
C VAL A 301 -1.49 -32.68 5.12
N ASP A 302 -2.17 -33.18 6.16
CA ASP A 302 -2.26 -34.60 6.45
C ASP A 302 -2.78 -35.41 5.25
N ARG A 303 -2.28 -36.63 5.10
CA ARG A 303 -2.62 -37.53 3.99
C ARG A 303 -4.13 -37.76 3.89
N GLU A 304 -4.80 -37.90 5.02
CA GLU A 304 -6.24 -38.13 5.14
C GLU A 304 -7.04 -36.97 4.54
N VAL A 305 -6.53 -35.73 4.62
CA VAL A 305 -7.16 -34.56 4.01
C VAL A 305 -7.07 -34.66 2.49
N TRP A 306 -5.93 -35.09 1.94
CA TRP A 306 -5.76 -35.29 0.50
C TRP A 306 -6.64 -36.42 -0.04
N GLU A 307 -6.73 -37.53 0.69
CA GLU A 307 -7.61 -38.65 0.36
C GLU A 307 -9.09 -38.21 0.39
N ALA A 308 -9.51 -37.49 1.43
CA ALA A 308 -10.87 -36.98 1.56
C ALA A 308 -11.21 -35.94 0.47
N LEU A 309 -10.27 -35.07 0.10
CA LEU A 309 -10.42 -34.15 -1.04
C LEU A 309 -10.57 -34.92 -2.35
N SER A 310 -9.71 -35.91 -2.60
CA SER A 310 -9.79 -36.72 -3.82
C SER A 310 -11.16 -37.41 -3.93
N MET A 311 -11.65 -37.99 -2.83
CA MET A 311 -12.97 -38.61 -2.77
C MET A 311 -14.12 -37.61 -2.98
N ALA A 312 -14.04 -36.42 -2.39
CA ALA A 312 -15.06 -35.38 -2.57
C ALA A 312 -15.17 -34.93 -4.04
N LEU A 313 -14.06 -34.92 -4.77
CA LEU A 313 -13.99 -34.52 -6.17
C LEU A 313 -14.43 -35.62 -7.15
N LEU A 314 -14.53 -36.88 -6.72
CA LEU A 314 -15.06 -37.98 -7.53
C LEU A 314 -16.59 -37.93 -7.71
N ARG A 315 -17.29 -36.98 -7.08
CA ARG A 315 -18.76 -36.87 -7.15
C ARG A 315 -19.29 -36.67 -8.57
N GLY A 316 -18.53 -36.03 -9.44
CA GLY A 316 -18.96 -35.72 -10.80
C GLY A 316 -17.89 -35.04 -11.63
N ASP A 317 -18.08 -34.99 -12.94
CA ASP A 317 -17.32 -34.10 -13.81
C ASP A 317 -17.76 -32.64 -13.54
N ASN A 318 -16.81 -31.70 -13.60
CA ASN A 318 -17.07 -30.26 -13.58
C ASN A 318 -18.05 -29.84 -12.45
N ILE A 319 -17.76 -30.20 -11.21
CA ILE A 319 -18.60 -29.88 -10.05
C ILE A 319 -18.12 -28.60 -9.35
N GLU A 320 -19.01 -27.93 -8.60
CA GLU A 320 -18.67 -26.69 -7.91
C GLU A 320 -17.57 -26.87 -6.83
N GLU A 321 -17.45 -28.05 -6.22
CA GLU A 321 -16.37 -28.38 -5.28
C GLU A 321 -14.99 -28.31 -5.90
N GLU A 322 -14.86 -28.59 -7.19
CA GLU A 322 -13.59 -28.45 -7.91
C GLU A 322 -13.14 -26.99 -7.92
N HIS A 323 -14.05 -26.08 -8.24
CA HIS A 323 -13.76 -24.64 -8.21
C HIS A 323 -13.47 -24.13 -6.79
N PHE A 324 -14.02 -24.78 -5.76
CA PHE A 324 -13.63 -24.51 -4.37
C PHE A 324 -12.17 -24.92 -4.15
N VAL A 325 -11.77 -26.12 -4.58
CA VAL A 325 -10.38 -26.62 -4.42
C VAL A 325 -9.38 -25.78 -5.21
N GLU A 326 -9.70 -25.33 -6.43
CA GLU A 326 -8.87 -24.39 -7.19
C GLU A 326 -8.49 -23.15 -6.35
N ARG A 327 -9.46 -22.63 -5.59
CA ARG A 327 -9.28 -21.46 -4.72
C ARG A 327 -8.52 -21.75 -3.43
N LEU A 328 -8.40 -23.03 -3.06
CA LEU A 328 -7.75 -23.47 -1.84
C LEU A 328 -6.30 -23.93 -2.04
N TRP A 329 -5.83 -24.20 -3.27
CA TRP A 329 -4.46 -24.70 -3.49
C TRP A 329 -3.38 -23.87 -2.82
N ALA A 330 -3.39 -22.56 -3.05
CA ALA A 330 -2.40 -21.67 -2.43
C ALA A 330 -2.56 -21.65 -0.90
N LEU A 331 -3.79 -21.64 -0.39
CA LEU A 331 -4.04 -21.67 1.06
C LEU A 331 -3.54 -22.98 1.71
N LEU A 332 -3.65 -24.11 1.01
CA LEU A 332 -3.21 -25.42 1.46
C LEU A 332 -1.69 -25.59 1.42
N LEU A 333 -1.04 -25.01 0.41
CA LEU A 333 0.35 -25.29 0.07
C LEU A 333 1.32 -24.14 0.43
N THR A 334 0.83 -23.03 0.93
CA THR A 334 1.66 -21.96 1.52
C THR A 334 1.79 -22.14 3.03
N SER A 335 2.80 -21.52 3.65
CA SER A 335 2.90 -21.46 5.12
C SER A 335 1.59 -20.91 5.71
N ARG A 336 1.14 -21.46 6.85
CA ARG A 336 0.02 -20.86 7.59
C ARG A 336 0.31 -19.37 7.83
N PRO A 337 -0.65 -18.49 7.57
CA PRO A 337 -0.48 -17.04 7.68
C PRO A 337 -0.35 -16.52 9.12
N GLU A 338 0.22 -17.29 10.06
CA GLU A 338 0.56 -16.78 11.39
C GLU A 338 1.60 -15.63 11.33
N GLN A 339 2.19 -15.34 10.16
CA GLN A 339 3.37 -14.48 10.05
C GLN A 339 3.40 -13.52 8.84
N VAL A 340 2.35 -13.45 8.00
CA VAL A 340 2.30 -12.42 6.95
C VAL A 340 1.42 -11.29 7.45
N ASN A 341 2.06 -10.24 8.00
CA ASN A 341 1.38 -9.01 8.37
C ASN A 341 0.68 -8.46 7.11
N SER A 342 -0.65 -8.39 7.12
CA SER A 342 -1.45 -7.91 5.98
C SER A 342 -1.05 -6.49 5.56
N PHE A 343 -0.44 -5.70 6.46
CA PHE A 343 0.15 -4.41 6.15
C PHE A 343 1.41 -4.49 5.27
N GLU A 344 2.25 -5.52 5.40
CA GLU A 344 3.42 -5.71 4.53
C GLU A 344 3.01 -6.06 3.10
N LEU A 345 1.96 -6.90 2.94
CA LEU A 345 1.34 -7.22 1.65
C LEU A 345 0.81 -5.95 0.95
N ILE A 346 0.14 -5.06 1.68
CA ILE A 346 -0.38 -3.79 1.17
C ILE A 346 0.75 -2.79 0.85
N ARG A 347 1.86 -2.84 1.58
CA ARG A 347 3.00 -1.93 1.38
C ARG A 347 3.84 -2.31 0.15
N ALA A 348 4.09 -3.60 -0.07
CA ALA A 348 4.91 -4.10 -1.17
C ALA A 348 4.25 -3.97 -2.56
N SER A 349 2.91 -3.91 -2.59
CA SER A 349 2.11 -3.85 -3.82
C SER A 349 1.91 -2.47 -4.44
N ASN A 350 2.44 -1.40 -3.83
CA ASN A 350 2.31 -0.05 -4.37
C ASN A 350 3.49 0.27 -5.32
N PRO A 351 3.30 0.29 -6.66
CA PRO A 351 4.32 0.81 -7.55
C PRO A 351 4.47 2.34 -7.39
N PRO A 352 5.58 2.94 -7.86
CA PRO A 352 5.76 4.39 -7.81
C PRO A 352 4.62 5.14 -8.54
N PRO A 353 4.29 6.40 -8.14
CA PRO A 353 3.01 7.05 -8.45
C PRO A 353 2.77 7.45 -9.93
N ALA A 354 3.61 7.02 -10.87
CA ALA A 354 3.53 7.44 -12.27
C ALA A 354 2.37 6.78 -13.06
N LEU A 355 1.64 5.83 -12.48
CA LEU A 355 0.66 4.99 -13.18
C LEU A 355 -0.79 5.02 -12.65
N HIS A 356 -1.15 5.92 -11.73
CA HIS A 356 -2.54 5.99 -11.22
C HIS A 356 -3.31 7.23 -11.71
N SER A 357 -4.46 6.98 -12.33
CA SER A 357 -5.61 7.88 -12.31
C SER A 357 -6.39 7.70 -11.00
N ALA A 358 -7.00 8.77 -10.50
CA ALA A 358 -7.54 8.88 -9.14
C ALA A 358 -8.82 8.06 -8.84
N THR A 359 -9.19 7.06 -9.66
CA THR A 359 -10.45 6.31 -9.54
C THR A 359 -10.34 4.92 -8.91
N THR A 360 -9.14 4.40 -8.64
CA THR A 360 -8.96 2.96 -8.28
C THR A 360 -9.14 2.65 -6.79
N TYR A 361 -8.92 3.60 -5.87
CA TYR A 361 -8.95 3.34 -4.42
C TYR A 361 -10.35 3.14 -3.80
N PRO A 362 -11.41 3.86 -4.21
CA PRO A 362 -12.75 3.66 -3.64
C PRO A 362 -13.42 2.33 -4.05
N LEU A 363 -12.95 1.67 -5.12
CA LEU A 363 -13.55 0.42 -5.62
C LEU A 363 -13.21 -0.81 -4.76
N CYS A 364 -12.08 -0.81 -4.03
CA CYS A 364 -11.70 -1.91 -3.14
C CYS A 364 -12.68 -2.12 -1.98
N LEU A 365 -13.28 -1.03 -1.46
CA LEU A 365 -14.22 -1.10 -0.33
C LEU A 365 -15.65 -1.43 -0.75
N VAL A 366 -16.01 -1.21 -2.03
CA VAL A 366 -17.39 -1.33 -2.52
C VAL A 366 -17.65 -2.66 -3.24
N HIS A 367 -16.64 -3.30 -3.83
CA HIS A 367 -16.84 -4.53 -4.63
C HIS A 367 -16.16 -5.78 -4.11
N GLY A 368 -15.39 -5.68 -3.02
CA GLY A 368 -14.90 -6.88 -2.36
C GLY A 368 -13.70 -7.58 -2.99
N TYR A 369 -13.24 -7.03 -4.10
CA TYR A 369 -12.00 -7.39 -4.74
C TYR A 369 -10.96 -6.35 -4.33
N CYS A 370 -9.90 -6.78 -3.63
CA CYS A 370 -8.67 -5.99 -3.54
C CYS A 370 -8.01 -6.03 -4.92
N GLY A 371 -8.47 -5.15 -5.82
CA GLY A 371 -7.90 -5.00 -7.15
C GLY A 371 -6.45 -4.56 -7.06
N ILE A 372 -5.57 -5.36 -7.68
CA ILE A 372 -4.17 -5.08 -7.99
C ILE A 372 -3.26 -4.99 -6.73
N LEU A 373 -2.93 -6.15 -6.16
CA LEU A 373 -1.59 -6.32 -5.61
C LEU A 373 -0.67 -6.77 -6.76
N SER A 374 -0.08 -5.83 -7.50
CA SER A 374 0.92 -6.15 -8.54
C SER A 374 2.20 -5.36 -8.31
N SER A 375 3.32 -6.05 -8.19
CA SER A 375 4.64 -5.47 -8.05
C SER A 375 5.39 -5.57 -9.38
N CYS A 376 5.16 -4.63 -10.30
CA CYS A 376 5.92 -4.56 -11.55
C CYS A 376 7.09 -3.57 -11.41
N LYS A 377 8.32 -3.99 -11.74
CA LYS A 377 9.47 -3.09 -11.89
C LYS A 377 9.58 -2.72 -13.37
N CYS A 378 9.47 -1.43 -13.71
CA CYS A 378 9.80 -0.95 -15.05
C CYS A 378 11.16 -0.25 -14.98
N GLU A 379 12.13 -0.72 -15.78
CA GLU A 379 13.47 -0.15 -15.85
C GLU A 379 13.50 1.04 -16.82
N GLU A 380 13.90 2.22 -16.33
CA GLU A 380 13.88 3.45 -17.13
C GLU A 380 15.19 3.60 -17.93
N ARG A 381 15.20 3.25 -19.22
CA ARG A 381 16.34 3.56 -20.11
C ARG A 381 16.37 5.07 -20.44
N ARG A 382 17.51 5.69 -20.16
CA ARG A 382 17.83 7.12 -20.34
C ARG A 382 17.76 7.59 -21.81
N ARG A 383 17.43 8.90 -21.94
CA ARG A 383 17.45 9.82 -23.10
C ARG A 383 16.07 9.89 -23.78
N SER A 384 15.40 11.05 -23.89
CA SER A 384 15.87 12.36 -24.35
C SER A 384 15.10 13.53 -23.70
N LYS A 385 15.72 14.72 -23.70
CA LYS A 385 15.13 15.99 -23.25
C LYS A 385 13.88 16.30 -24.08
N PHE A 386 12.71 16.34 -23.45
CA PHE A 386 11.51 16.93 -24.03
C PHE A 386 11.10 18.14 -23.17
N LEU A 387 11.17 19.33 -23.76
CA LEU A 387 10.53 20.53 -23.24
C LEU A 387 9.03 20.37 -23.50
N TRP A 388 8.22 20.38 -22.44
CA TRP A 388 6.77 20.47 -22.56
C TRP A 388 6.27 21.69 -21.76
N PRO A 389 5.47 22.58 -22.38
CA PRO A 389 4.78 23.65 -21.67
C PRO A 389 3.41 23.13 -21.24
N TYR A 390 3.07 23.17 -19.95
CA TYR A 390 1.67 23.37 -19.51
C TYR A 390 1.62 23.63 -18.00
N GLY A 391 1.28 24.88 -17.67
CA GLY A 391 0.60 25.20 -16.42
C GLY A 391 -0.91 25.04 -16.64
N GLN A 392 -1.50 24.03 -16.02
CA GLN A 392 -2.91 24.05 -15.63
C GLN A 392 -3.04 23.45 -14.23
N THR A 393 -3.30 24.34 -13.28
CA THR A 393 -3.69 24.08 -11.90
C THR A 393 -4.97 23.26 -11.85
N ILE A 394 -4.95 22.09 -11.22
CA ILE A 394 -6.17 21.44 -10.70
C ILE A 394 -6.58 22.21 -9.45
N ARG A 395 -7.45 23.23 -9.61
CA ARG A 395 -8.34 23.69 -8.54
C ARG A 395 -9.53 22.73 -8.52
N GLY A 396 -9.81 22.04 -7.41
CA GLY A 396 -11.09 21.30 -7.36
C GLY A 396 -11.36 20.24 -6.29
N VAL A 397 -10.41 19.82 -5.45
CA VAL A 397 -10.81 19.01 -4.28
C VAL A 397 -11.27 19.98 -3.19
N THR A 398 -12.57 20.24 -3.12
CA THR A 398 -13.14 21.02 -2.03
C THR A 398 -12.92 20.28 -0.72
N SER A 399 -12.61 21.02 0.33
CA SER A 399 -12.28 20.46 1.65
C SER A 399 -13.43 19.61 2.21
N GLU A 400 -14.67 19.77 1.73
CA GLU A 400 -15.84 18.95 2.08
C GLU A 400 -15.65 17.44 1.87
N ALA A 401 -14.76 17.01 0.98
CA ALA A 401 -14.48 15.59 0.73
C ALA A 401 -13.83 14.83 1.91
N LEU A 402 -13.34 15.53 2.95
CA LEU A 402 -12.77 14.93 4.16
C LEU A 402 -13.81 14.69 5.27
N LEU A 403 -15.04 15.15 5.08
CA LEU A 403 -16.14 14.96 6.02
C LEU A 403 -16.80 13.60 5.76
N GLY A 404 -16.86 12.73 6.77
CA GLY A 404 -17.59 11.47 6.67
C GLY A 404 -19.09 11.68 6.45
N PRO A 405 -19.85 10.61 6.12
CA PRO A 405 -21.25 10.71 5.71
C PRO A 405 -22.15 11.46 6.69
N CYS A 406 -21.84 11.38 8.00
CA CYS A 406 -22.61 12.07 9.04
C CYS A 406 -22.46 13.60 9.00
N ALA A 407 -21.31 14.10 8.55
CA ALA A 407 -21.03 15.53 8.50
C ALA A 407 -21.66 16.23 7.28
N GLN A 408 -22.47 15.51 6.50
CA GLN A 408 -23.34 16.04 5.46
C GLN A 408 -24.75 16.22 6.04
N GLY A 409 -25.24 17.46 6.13
CA GLY A 409 -26.57 17.79 6.67
C GLY A 409 -26.55 18.61 7.97
N ARG A 410 -27.47 18.32 8.89
CA ARG A 410 -27.74 19.15 10.07
C ARG A 410 -26.53 19.40 10.98
N ALA A 411 -25.64 18.41 11.13
CA ALA A 411 -24.40 18.59 11.88
C ALA A 411 -23.46 19.61 11.20
N SER A 412 -23.39 19.58 9.87
CA SER A 412 -22.64 20.54 9.06
C SER A 412 -23.15 21.97 9.22
N ASP A 413 -24.47 22.14 9.21
CA ASP A 413 -25.10 23.45 9.37
C ASP A 413 -24.88 23.99 10.79
N ALA A 414 -24.97 23.13 11.80
CA ALA A 414 -24.64 23.49 13.18
C ALA A 414 -23.18 23.92 13.33
N LEU A 415 -22.22 23.16 12.79
CA LEU A 415 -20.80 23.52 12.79
C LEU A 415 -20.53 24.81 12.00
N ARG A 416 -21.12 24.99 10.82
CA ARG A 416 -20.97 26.22 10.02
C ARG A 416 -21.44 27.43 10.81
N SER A 417 -22.57 27.29 11.51
CA SER A 417 -23.15 28.36 12.34
C SER A 417 -22.29 28.63 13.57
N ALA A 418 -21.77 27.58 14.23
CA ALA A 418 -20.86 27.70 15.35
C ALA A 418 -19.55 28.40 14.94
N ARG A 419 -18.92 28.02 13.83
CA ARG A 419 -17.70 28.66 13.30
C ARG A 419 -17.87 30.16 13.08
N SER A 420 -19.01 30.58 12.53
CA SER A 420 -19.31 32.00 12.30
C SER A 420 -19.28 32.79 13.62
N ARG A 421 -19.86 32.22 14.68
CA ARG A 421 -19.88 32.84 16.01
C ARG A 421 -18.53 32.79 16.71
N LEU A 422 -17.82 31.66 16.63
CA LEU A 422 -16.47 31.51 17.17
C LEU A 422 -15.49 32.53 16.57
N ALA A 423 -15.64 32.85 15.28
CA ALA A 423 -14.84 33.87 14.60
C ALA A 423 -15.17 35.32 15.03
N ALA A 424 -16.32 35.54 15.68
CA ALA A 424 -16.74 36.84 16.22
C ALA A 424 -16.39 37.03 17.70
N LEU A 425 -15.78 36.03 18.35
CA LEU A 425 -15.31 36.13 19.73
C LEU A 425 -14.13 37.11 19.84
N PRO A 426 -13.93 37.74 21.01
CA PRO A 426 -12.75 38.56 21.25
C PRO A 426 -11.45 37.72 21.24
N ASP A 427 -10.32 38.42 21.21
CA ASP A 427 -8.97 37.83 21.28
C ASP A 427 -8.84 36.89 22.49
N GLY A 428 -8.57 35.61 22.23
CA GLY A 428 -8.48 34.57 23.26
C GLY A 428 -9.77 33.78 23.49
N GLY A 429 -10.86 34.11 22.78
CA GLY A 429 -12.15 33.44 22.92
C GLY A 429 -13.01 34.02 24.04
N GLY A 430 -14.09 33.33 24.37
CA GLY A 430 -15.05 33.79 25.40
C GLY A 430 -16.37 33.03 25.33
N PRO A 431 -17.20 33.09 26.39
CA PRO A 431 -18.44 32.34 26.45
C PRO A 431 -19.44 32.81 25.39
N ASP A 432 -20.02 31.86 24.66
CA ASP A 432 -21.17 32.05 23.78
C ASP A 432 -22.08 30.81 23.89
N ALA A 433 -23.18 30.95 24.64
CA ALA A 433 -24.09 29.86 24.94
C ALA A 433 -24.74 29.25 23.68
N PHE A 434 -24.97 30.08 22.65
CA PHE A 434 -25.58 29.61 21.40
C PHE A 434 -24.57 28.81 20.58
N ALA A 435 -23.33 29.29 20.47
CA ALA A 435 -22.25 28.53 19.83
C ALA A 435 -22.00 27.21 20.57
N LYS A 436 -22.01 27.21 21.92
CA LYS A 436 -21.90 25.99 22.73
C LYS A 436 -23.00 24.99 22.38
N ASN A 437 -24.26 25.42 22.33
CA ASN A 437 -25.38 24.54 22.00
C ASN A 437 -25.24 23.96 20.58
N LEU A 438 -24.84 24.77 19.60
CA LEU A 438 -24.60 24.30 18.23
C LEU A 438 -23.49 23.24 18.15
N LEU A 439 -22.39 23.43 18.88
CA LEU A 439 -21.30 22.45 18.95
C LEU A 439 -21.75 21.13 19.59
N LEU A 440 -22.46 21.19 20.72
CA LEU A 440 -22.98 20.00 21.38
C LEU A 440 -24.02 19.27 20.51
N THR A 441 -24.92 20.01 19.84
CA THR A 441 -25.85 19.45 18.85
C THR A 441 -25.11 18.72 17.73
N ALA A 442 -23.99 19.27 17.23
CA ALA A 442 -23.21 18.61 16.19
C ALA A 442 -22.58 17.29 16.67
N ALA A 443 -22.08 17.24 17.92
CA ALA A 443 -21.55 16.01 18.51
C ALA A 443 -22.64 14.96 18.76
N GLU A 444 -23.84 15.38 19.18
CA GLU A 444 -24.99 14.48 19.35
C GLU A 444 -25.45 13.86 18.02
N LEU A 445 -25.47 14.68 16.95
CA LEU A 445 -25.83 14.21 15.62
C LEU A 445 -24.77 13.27 15.02
N CYS A 446 -23.49 13.46 15.35
CA CYS A 446 -22.37 12.69 14.82
C CYS A 446 -21.44 12.16 15.92
N PRO A 447 -21.90 11.24 16.78
CA PRO A 447 -21.17 10.81 17.98
C PRO A 447 -19.91 9.99 17.66
N ARG A 448 -19.77 9.51 16.41
CA ARG A 448 -18.64 8.66 15.98
C ARG A 448 -17.77 9.27 14.88
N GLU A 449 -18.08 10.49 14.44
CA GLU A 449 -17.33 11.14 13.38
C GLU A 449 -16.15 11.91 13.98
N ALA A 450 -14.95 11.34 13.92
CA ALA A 450 -13.74 11.88 14.50
C ALA A 450 -13.51 13.37 14.16
N VAL A 451 -13.68 13.78 12.89
CA VAL A 451 -13.44 15.17 12.50
C VAL A 451 -14.43 16.14 13.18
N VAL A 452 -15.70 15.74 13.32
CA VAL A 452 -16.74 16.54 13.96
C VAL A 452 -16.46 16.67 15.46
N LEU A 453 -16.17 15.56 16.14
CA LEU A 453 -15.93 15.55 17.59
C LEU A 453 -14.70 16.37 17.97
N ASP A 454 -13.65 16.32 17.15
CA ASP A 454 -12.45 17.12 17.38
C ASP A 454 -12.74 18.62 17.21
N GLU A 455 -13.47 18.98 16.17
CA GLU A 455 -13.91 20.35 15.96
C GLU A 455 -14.83 20.86 17.07
N VAL A 456 -15.75 20.03 17.55
CA VAL A 456 -16.62 20.36 18.69
C VAL A 456 -15.80 20.65 19.92
N GLY A 457 -14.86 19.77 20.28
CA GLY A 457 -14.04 19.96 21.48
C GLY A 457 -13.10 21.17 21.39
N GLU A 458 -12.48 21.44 20.24
CA GLU A 458 -11.69 22.68 20.08
C GLU A 458 -12.57 23.94 20.13
N GLY A 459 -13.78 23.88 19.56
CA GLY A 459 -14.76 24.96 19.67
C GLY A 459 -15.14 25.25 21.13
N LEU A 460 -15.40 24.20 21.92
CA LEU A 460 -15.73 24.33 23.35
C LEU A 460 -14.58 24.97 24.15
N ARG A 461 -13.32 24.67 23.82
CA ARG A 461 -12.16 25.33 24.44
C ARG A 461 -12.10 26.82 24.16
N LEU A 462 -12.38 27.23 22.93
CA LEU A 462 -12.45 28.67 22.58
C LEU A 462 -13.58 29.38 23.32
N LEU A 463 -14.63 28.66 23.70
CA LEU A 463 -15.72 29.19 24.51
C LEU A 463 -15.37 29.31 26.00
N GLY A 464 -14.12 29.00 26.37
CA GLY A 464 -13.67 28.98 27.76
C GLY A 464 -14.16 27.77 28.54
N ASP A 465 -14.55 26.68 27.87
CA ASP A 465 -15.08 25.46 28.49
C ASP A 465 -14.19 24.23 28.21
N PRO A 466 -12.99 24.17 28.82
CA PRO A 466 -12.06 23.07 28.61
C PRO A 466 -12.54 21.75 29.22
N VAL A 467 -13.47 21.79 30.20
CA VAL A 467 -14.05 20.61 30.84
C VAL A 467 -15.00 19.92 29.87
N ALA A 468 -15.98 20.64 29.30
CA ALA A 468 -16.89 20.07 28.30
C ALA A 468 -16.13 19.56 27.07
N ALA A 469 -15.08 20.27 26.64
CA ALA A 469 -14.21 19.80 25.57
C ALA A 469 -13.56 18.45 25.90
N MET A 470 -13.02 18.29 27.10
CA MET A 470 -12.40 17.04 27.54
C MET A 470 -13.43 15.91 27.67
N GLU A 471 -14.65 16.19 28.12
CA GLU A 471 -15.75 15.22 28.16
C GLU A 471 -16.07 14.66 26.77
N VAL A 472 -16.16 15.54 25.76
CA VAL A 472 -16.33 15.12 24.36
C VAL A 472 -15.17 14.24 23.92
N PHE A 473 -13.93 14.60 24.29
CA PHE A 473 -12.76 13.81 23.92
C PHE A 473 -12.67 12.45 24.57
N LEU A 474 -12.97 12.38 25.87
CA LEU A 474 -13.01 11.14 26.64
C LEU A 474 -14.12 10.21 26.13
N LYS A 475 -15.31 10.76 25.89
CA LYS A 475 -16.43 9.99 25.33
C LYS A 475 -16.06 9.38 23.98
N ALA A 476 -15.52 10.18 23.06
CA ALA A 476 -15.09 9.70 21.75
C ALA A 476 -14.01 8.61 21.85
N ALA A 477 -13.02 8.77 22.74
CA ALA A 477 -12.00 7.75 22.97
C ALA A 477 -12.60 6.45 23.55
N ASN A 478 -13.51 6.55 24.52
CA ASN A 478 -14.21 5.41 25.11
C ASN A 478 -15.09 4.65 24.10
N GLU A 479 -15.64 5.36 23.11
CA GLU A 479 -16.41 4.78 22.00
C GLU A 479 -15.52 4.24 20.86
N GLY A 480 -14.20 4.28 21.03
CA GLY A 480 -13.22 3.78 20.06
C GLY A 480 -13.06 4.67 18.82
N VAL A 481 -13.51 5.93 18.87
CA VAL A 481 -13.28 6.91 17.79
C VAL A 481 -11.80 7.32 17.72
N TRP A 482 -11.15 7.41 18.88
CA TRP A 482 -9.72 7.64 19.02
C TRP A 482 -9.10 6.71 20.04
N CYS A 483 -7.77 6.56 19.98
CA CYS A 483 -7.03 5.72 20.93
C CYS A 483 -6.87 6.41 22.29
N HIS A 484 -6.86 7.73 22.28
CA HIS A 484 -6.65 8.54 23.47
C HIS A 484 -7.30 9.93 23.27
N PRO A 485 -7.90 10.56 24.31
CA PRO A 485 -8.53 11.89 24.21
C PRO A 485 -7.57 13.00 23.76
N LEU A 486 -6.26 12.83 23.92
CA LEU A 486 -5.25 13.75 23.40
C LEU A 486 -4.62 13.35 22.06
N GLN A 487 -4.90 12.14 21.56
CA GLN A 487 -4.35 11.62 20.30
C GLN A 487 -5.46 11.50 19.25
N ARG A 488 -5.98 12.65 18.82
CA ARG A 488 -7.25 12.74 18.06
C ARG A 488 -7.05 12.74 16.55
N ASN A 489 -6.24 11.83 16.00
CA ASN A 489 -6.04 11.76 14.56
C ASN A 489 -7.02 10.74 13.94
N PRO A 490 -7.90 11.14 13.00
CA PRO A 490 -8.91 10.24 12.40
C PRO A 490 -8.31 9.09 11.59
N LYS A 491 -7.01 9.15 11.24
CA LYS A 491 -6.34 8.12 10.44
C LYS A 491 -5.63 7.05 11.27
N ILE A 492 -5.55 7.19 12.60
CA ILE A 492 -4.93 6.17 13.45
C ILE A 492 -5.98 5.12 13.75
N GLN A 493 -5.81 3.92 13.19
CA GLN A 493 -6.43 2.73 13.77
C GLN A 493 -5.65 2.39 15.03
N CYS A 494 -6.35 2.13 16.14
CA CYS A 494 -5.72 1.88 17.42
C CYS A 494 -5.19 0.45 17.48
N PRO A 495 -3.86 0.21 17.44
CA PRO A 495 -3.35 -0.95 18.15
C PRO A 495 -3.67 -0.75 19.64
N PRO A 496 -3.95 -1.83 20.40
CA PRO A 496 -4.05 -1.73 21.85
C PRO A 496 -2.73 -1.18 22.37
N MET A 497 -2.74 0.05 22.91
CA MET A 497 -1.59 0.58 23.61
C MET A 497 -1.34 -0.27 24.87
N PRO A 498 -0.08 -0.37 25.33
CA PRO A 498 0.20 -0.95 26.63
C PRO A 498 -0.68 -0.31 27.72
N PRO A 499 -1.23 -1.10 28.65
CA PRO A 499 -2.20 -0.66 29.67
C PRO A 499 -1.68 0.46 30.59
N ASP A 500 -0.37 0.68 30.59
CA ASP A 500 0.36 1.69 31.34
C ASP A 500 0.26 3.12 30.77
N GLY A 501 -0.62 3.35 29.78
CA GLY A 501 -1.03 4.70 29.38
C GLY A 501 0.13 5.57 28.91
N GLY A 502 1.06 4.94 28.20
CA GLY A 502 2.39 5.46 27.88
C GLY A 502 2.44 6.97 27.63
N LEU A 503 3.09 7.68 28.55
CA LEU A 503 3.33 9.12 28.49
C LEU A 503 3.87 9.53 27.10
N PRO A 504 3.56 10.75 26.62
CA PRO A 504 4.23 11.34 25.45
C PRO A 504 5.77 11.43 25.61
N PHE A 505 6.27 11.25 26.85
CA PHE A 505 7.67 11.23 27.26
C PHE A 505 8.28 9.85 27.46
N LEU A 506 7.54 8.77 27.20
CA LEU A 506 8.04 7.44 27.48
C LEU A 506 9.47 7.35 26.99
N GLN A 507 10.36 7.12 27.94
CA GLN A 507 11.74 6.83 27.67
C GLN A 507 11.67 5.70 26.66
N MET A 508 11.87 6.00 25.37
CA MET A 508 11.85 5.00 24.30
C MET A 508 13.08 4.09 24.39
N ARG A 509 13.60 3.91 25.61
CA ARG A 509 14.45 2.83 26.07
C ARG A 509 13.78 1.54 25.64
N GLY A 510 14.53 0.75 24.88
CA GLY A 510 14.04 -0.48 24.26
C GLY A 510 14.03 -0.42 22.73
N TRP A 511 13.90 0.76 22.13
CA TRP A 511 13.94 0.91 20.67
C TRP A 511 15.36 1.26 20.21
N SER A 512 16.12 0.23 19.83
CA SER A 512 17.51 0.35 19.39
C SER A 512 17.72 1.37 18.27
N GLU A 513 16.77 1.47 17.36
CA GLU A 513 16.78 2.36 16.20
C GLU A 513 16.68 3.82 16.63
N LEU A 514 15.78 4.13 17.57
CA LEU A 514 15.56 5.49 18.05
C LEU A 514 16.73 5.99 18.89
N ASP A 515 17.35 5.10 19.67
CA ASP A 515 18.59 5.38 20.40
C ASP A 515 19.79 5.56 19.45
N LEU A 516 19.87 4.75 18.39
CA LEU A 516 20.89 4.89 17.34
C LEU A 516 20.79 6.24 16.64
N ILE A 517 19.59 6.65 16.22
CA ILE A 517 19.35 7.97 15.62
C ILE A 517 19.75 9.07 16.60
N LEU A 518 19.29 9.00 17.85
CA LEU A 518 19.59 10.00 18.88
C LEU A 518 21.10 10.14 19.09
N LYS A 519 21.82 9.02 19.21
CA LYS A 519 23.29 8.99 19.31
C LYS A 519 23.95 9.58 18.07
N ALA A 520 23.48 9.24 16.87
CA ALA A 520 24.03 9.74 15.61
C ALA A 520 23.85 11.25 15.45
N VAL A 521 22.69 11.79 15.86
CA VAL A 521 22.40 13.23 15.85
C VAL A 521 23.25 13.95 16.90
N ARG A 522 23.31 13.45 18.15
CA ARG A 522 24.12 14.04 19.22
C ARG A 522 25.61 14.10 18.85
N ARG A 523 26.17 13.03 18.27
CA ARG A 523 27.57 13.00 17.80
C ARG A 523 27.86 14.05 16.73
N ARG A 524 26.88 14.39 15.89
CA ARG A 524 27.02 15.38 14.81
C ARG A 524 26.46 16.76 15.15
N TRP A 525 25.94 16.96 16.38
CA TRP A 525 25.22 18.17 16.77
C TRP A 525 26.01 19.46 16.50
N GLY A 526 27.31 19.48 16.82
CA GLY A 526 28.16 20.65 16.56
C GLY A 526 28.29 21.00 15.08
N GLY A 527 28.33 19.98 14.21
CA GLY A 527 28.34 20.16 12.75
C GLY A 527 26.99 20.66 12.22
N ILE A 528 25.89 20.07 12.70
CA ILE A 528 24.52 20.47 12.36
C ILE A 528 24.31 21.94 12.74
N ARG A 529 24.65 22.33 13.97
CA ARG A 529 24.56 23.71 14.45
C ARG A 529 25.37 24.69 13.62
N ARG A 530 26.64 24.41 13.36
CA ARG A 530 27.50 25.30 12.56
C ARG A 530 26.95 25.46 11.15
N ASN A 531 26.57 24.37 10.49
CA ASN A 531 26.00 24.41 9.15
C ASN A 531 24.72 25.25 9.12
N PHE A 532 23.83 25.09 10.09
CA PHE A 532 22.62 25.91 10.20
C PHE A 532 22.92 27.40 10.36
N LEU A 533 23.77 27.78 11.32
CA LEU A 533 24.11 29.18 11.58
C LEU A 533 24.76 29.83 10.36
N THR A 534 25.57 29.09 9.60
CA THR A 534 26.11 29.56 8.32
C THR A 534 25.00 29.83 7.31
N VAL A 535 24.04 28.92 7.13
CA VAL A 535 22.92 29.08 6.18
C VAL A 535 22.07 30.31 6.53
N ILE A 536 21.76 30.52 7.81
CA ILE A 536 21.01 31.69 8.28
C ILE A 536 21.79 32.98 8.03
N ARG A 537 23.07 33.01 8.41
CA ARG A 537 23.93 34.19 8.25
C ARG A 537 24.07 34.60 6.78
N GLU A 538 24.18 33.63 5.89
CA GLU A 538 24.34 33.88 4.45
C GLU A 538 23.03 34.27 3.76
N GLN A 539 21.88 34.28 4.47
CA GLN A 539 20.55 34.55 3.92
C GLN A 539 20.23 33.76 2.64
N ARG A 540 20.85 32.59 2.46
CA ARG A 540 20.67 31.71 1.29
C ARG A 540 19.32 30.98 1.27
N VAL A 541 18.32 31.58 1.90
CA VAL A 541 17.11 30.92 2.37
C VAL A 541 16.07 30.91 1.26
N VAL A 542 16.23 29.99 0.31
CA VAL A 542 15.20 29.70 -0.71
C VAL A 542 14.12 28.74 -0.16
N CYS A 543 14.30 28.17 1.03
CA CYS A 543 13.46 27.08 1.57
C CYS A 543 12.85 27.33 2.95
N TYR A 544 12.69 28.58 3.38
CA TYR A 544 11.97 28.89 4.62
C TYR A 544 10.47 28.99 4.37
N THR A 545 9.72 28.05 4.92
CA THR A 545 8.26 28.07 4.90
C THR A 545 7.76 28.70 6.19
N LYS A 546 7.18 29.89 6.07
CA LYS A 546 6.46 30.54 7.17
C LYS A 546 5.16 29.78 7.42
N LEU A 547 5.08 29.12 8.57
CA LEU A 547 3.88 28.38 8.97
C LEU A 547 2.88 29.30 9.67
N HIS A 548 3.40 30.22 10.48
CA HIS A 548 2.64 31.21 11.23
C HIS A 548 3.35 32.56 11.19
N VAL A 549 2.59 33.62 10.95
CA VAL A 549 3.07 35.00 10.98
C VAL A 549 1.98 35.86 11.57
N CYS A 550 2.23 36.37 12.77
CA CYS A 550 1.47 37.42 13.42
C CYS A 550 2.46 38.51 13.89
N PRO A 551 2.10 39.80 13.76
CA PRO A 551 2.95 40.85 14.29
C PRO A 551 3.22 40.65 15.79
N ALA A 552 4.44 40.94 16.22
CA ALA A 552 4.82 40.85 17.63
C ALA A 552 3.89 41.68 18.52
N GLY A 553 3.49 41.11 19.67
CA GLY A 553 2.55 41.75 20.61
C GLY A 553 1.10 41.83 20.13
N ARG A 554 0.75 41.16 19.03
CA ARG A 554 -0.64 41.01 18.56
C ARG A 554 -1.03 39.53 18.54
N ARG A 555 -2.33 39.28 18.66
CA ARG A 555 -2.94 37.98 18.38
C ARG A 555 -3.61 38.04 17.02
N CYS A 556 -3.46 36.95 16.27
CA CYS A 556 -4.04 36.82 14.94
C CYS A 556 -4.95 35.60 14.92
N TRP A 557 -6.17 35.80 14.42
CA TRP A 557 -7.09 34.70 14.17
C TRP A 557 -6.69 33.97 12.89
N LYS A 558 -6.54 32.65 12.98
CA LYS A 558 -6.27 31.80 11.82
C LYS A 558 -7.14 30.56 11.85
N MET A 559 -7.78 30.25 10.73
CA MET A 559 -8.50 28.99 10.58
C MET A 559 -7.51 27.83 10.46
N SER A 560 -7.62 26.82 11.34
CA SER A 560 -6.87 25.58 11.19
C SER A 560 -7.49 24.72 10.08
N ASN A 561 -6.65 23.94 9.39
CA ASN A 561 -7.12 23.01 8.36
C ASN A 561 -7.75 21.74 8.97
N ALA A 562 -7.33 21.37 10.19
CA ALA A 562 -7.83 20.22 10.93
C ALA A 562 -7.55 20.41 12.43
N PRO A 563 -8.56 20.50 13.31
CA PRO A 563 -9.99 20.69 12.97
C PRO A 563 -10.23 22.07 12.35
N ARG A 564 -11.41 22.29 11.74
CA ARG A 564 -11.77 23.60 11.14
C ARG A 564 -12.26 24.59 12.18
N VAL A 565 -11.48 24.73 13.23
CA VAL A 565 -11.69 25.69 14.29
C VAL A 565 -10.61 26.74 14.15
N GLY A 566 -11.00 28.02 14.21
CA GLY A 566 -10.01 29.08 14.21
C GLY A 566 -9.30 29.13 15.55
N ARG A 567 -8.10 29.67 15.56
CA ARG A 567 -7.30 29.78 16.77
C ARG A 567 -6.56 31.08 16.77
N TRP A 568 -6.36 31.60 17.97
CA TRP A 568 -5.53 32.76 18.21
C TRP A 568 -4.07 32.31 18.27
N GLU A 569 -3.26 32.90 17.41
CA GLU A 569 -1.83 32.65 17.32
C GLU A 569 -1.10 33.99 17.57
N GLU A 570 0.09 33.95 18.18
CA GLU A 570 0.91 35.14 18.46
C GLU A 570 2.34 34.90 17.97
N GLY A 571 2.98 35.93 17.42
CA GLY A 571 4.38 35.88 16.97
C GLY A 571 4.60 35.20 15.62
N ALA A 572 5.76 34.58 15.40
CA ALA A 572 6.07 33.97 14.12
C ALA A 572 6.81 32.64 14.25
N TRP A 573 6.44 31.69 13.39
CA TRP A 573 7.00 30.35 13.36
C TRP A 573 7.14 29.85 11.92
N GLY A 574 8.28 29.25 11.61
CA GLY A 574 8.51 28.65 10.30
C GLY A 574 9.55 27.54 10.32
N HIS A 575 9.63 26.83 9.20
CA HIS A 575 10.51 25.69 9.01
C HIS A 575 11.49 25.92 7.86
N PHE A 576 12.73 25.46 8.03
CA PHE A 576 13.69 25.24 6.96
C PHE A 576 13.71 23.74 6.65
N TYR A 577 13.04 23.35 5.57
CA TYR A 577 12.96 21.94 5.20
C TYR A 577 14.29 21.46 4.63
N ILE A 578 14.77 20.34 5.17
CA ILE A 578 16.00 19.68 4.75
C ILE A 578 15.66 18.49 3.86
N ALA A 579 14.74 17.64 4.31
CA ALA A 579 14.27 16.47 3.59
C ALA A 579 12.75 16.32 3.85
N PRO A 580 11.86 16.40 2.83
CA PRO A 580 12.18 16.69 1.44
C PRO A 580 12.66 18.15 1.22
N ALA A 581 13.53 18.36 0.24
CA ALA A 581 14.11 19.67 -0.09
C ALA A 581 13.10 20.70 -0.63
N ASN A 582 11.98 20.24 -1.19
CA ASN A 582 10.93 21.11 -1.72
C ASN A 582 9.53 20.69 -1.24
N PRO A 583 9.00 21.31 -0.17
CA PRO A 583 7.67 21.01 0.36
C PRO A 583 6.53 21.54 -0.52
N SER A 584 6.79 22.38 -1.53
CA SER A 584 5.74 22.97 -2.38
C SER A 584 5.03 21.95 -3.29
N HIS A 585 5.58 20.74 -3.43
CA HIS A 585 4.87 19.60 -3.99
C HIS A 585 3.99 18.97 -2.90
N LEU A 586 2.86 19.62 -2.61
CA LEU A 586 1.86 19.37 -1.56
C LEU A 586 1.34 17.92 -1.42
N ASN A 587 1.75 16.98 -2.29
CA ASN A 587 1.36 15.57 -2.24
C ASN A 587 2.48 14.62 -1.77
N LYS A 588 3.69 15.10 -1.49
CA LYS A 588 4.81 14.27 -0.99
C LYS A 588 5.50 14.93 0.20
N TYR A 589 4.90 14.83 1.38
CA TYR A 589 5.54 15.21 2.66
C TYR A 589 6.62 14.22 3.12
N SER A 590 6.95 13.23 2.30
CA SER A 590 7.93 12.21 2.62
C SER A 590 9.19 12.38 1.76
N TRP A 591 10.35 12.32 2.42
CA TRP A 591 11.62 12.18 1.74
C TRP A 591 11.65 10.85 0.97
N ASP A 592 12.13 10.89 -0.27
CA ASP A 592 12.22 9.73 -1.17
C ASP A 592 13.45 8.85 -0.91
N GLY A 593 14.26 9.20 0.10
CA GLY A 593 15.49 8.50 0.43
C GLY A 593 16.65 8.81 -0.51
N THR A 594 16.50 9.77 -1.42
CA THR A 594 17.55 10.13 -2.39
C THR A 594 18.31 11.38 -1.96
N GLU A 595 19.56 11.48 -2.43
CA GLU A 595 20.41 12.66 -2.19
C GLU A 595 19.78 13.92 -2.81
N ARG A 596 19.10 13.76 -3.96
CA ARG A 596 18.38 14.84 -4.65
C ARG A 596 17.17 15.33 -3.87
N GLY A 597 16.57 14.44 -3.07
CA GLY A 597 15.47 14.77 -2.16
C GLY A 597 15.92 15.56 -0.93
N CYS A 598 17.23 15.74 -0.71
CA CYS A 598 17.77 16.47 0.43
C CYS A 598 18.31 17.85 0.01
N ASN A 599 18.13 18.85 0.87
CA ASN A 599 18.48 20.23 0.60
C ASN A 599 20.01 20.41 0.65
N PRO A 600 20.67 20.81 -0.47
CA PRO A 600 22.12 20.87 -0.56
C PRO A 600 22.76 21.92 0.36
N PHE A 601 21.98 22.85 0.93
CA PHE A 601 22.47 23.80 1.92
C PHE A 601 22.75 23.15 3.30
N PHE A 602 22.28 21.93 3.52
CA PHE A 602 22.44 21.19 4.77
C PHE A 602 23.23 19.88 4.61
N PRO A 603 24.45 19.90 4.03
CA PRO A 603 25.18 18.68 3.68
C PRO A 603 25.49 17.79 4.88
N VAL A 604 25.71 18.38 6.07
CA VAL A 604 25.97 17.62 7.30
C VAL A 604 24.76 16.79 7.69
N VAL A 605 23.56 17.37 7.59
CA VAL A 605 22.30 16.68 7.89
C VAL A 605 21.99 15.67 6.79
N CYS A 606 22.11 16.04 5.51
CA CYS A 606 21.86 15.11 4.40
C CYS A 606 22.72 13.84 4.49
N ASN A 607 24.01 13.97 4.77
CA ASN A 607 24.90 12.83 4.96
C ASN A 607 24.50 11.96 6.16
N LEU A 608 24.02 12.58 7.25
CA LEU A 608 23.47 11.84 8.39
C LEU A 608 22.22 11.05 8.01
N LEU A 609 21.26 11.67 7.31
CA LEU A 609 20.01 11.01 6.89
C LEU A 609 20.28 9.85 5.93
N LEU A 610 21.16 10.04 4.95
CA LEU A 610 21.57 9.00 4.00
C LEU A 610 22.29 7.85 4.69
N MET A 611 23.11 8.13 5.71
CA MET A 611 23.75 7.08 6.51
C MET A 611 22.71 6.28 7.31
N LEU A 612 21.77 6.95 7.99
CA LEU A 612 20.69 6.28 8.72
C LEU A 612 19.86 5.36 7.80
N LEU A 613 19.54 5.84 6.60
CA LEU A 613 18.80 5.05 5.62
C LEU A 613 19.62 3.90 5.02
N LYS A 614 20.80 4.20 4.45
CA LYS A 614 21.61 3.21 3.69
C LYS A 614 22.26 2.17 4.60
N THR A 615 22.69 2.56 5.80
CA THR A 615 23.43 1.67 6.70
C THR A 615 22.51 0.96 7.68
N HIS A 616 21.40 1.58 8.08
CA HIS A 616 20.54 1.04 9.14
C HIS A 616 19.09 0.79 8.70
N GLY A 617 18.74 1.04 7.43
CA GLY A 617 17.38 0.86 6.93
C GLY A 617 16.36 1.81 7.56
N ILE A 618 16.82 2.87 8.24
CA ILE A 618 15.93 3.76 9.00
C ILE A 618 15.29 4.74 8.04
N TYR A 619 13.98 4.62 7.88
CA TYR A 619 13.19 5.52 7.07
C TYR A 619 12.91 6.84 7.79
N ILE A 620 13.25 7.95 7.13
CA ILE A 620 13.00 9.30 7.63
C ILE A 620 11.87 9.90 6.80
N ARG A 621 10.77 10.31 7.45
CA ARG A 621 9.66 11.01 6.78
C ARG A 621 10.06 12.43 6.44
N THR A 622 10.48 13.16 7.47
CA THR A 622 10.79 14.58 7.37
C THR A 622 12.00 14.91 8.22
N ALA A 623 12.84 15.81 7.76
CA ALA A 623 13.85 16.47 8.57
C ALA A 623 13.84 17.96 8.26
N ALA A 624 13.81 18.80 9.29
CA ALA A 624 13.78 20.24 9.13
C ALA A 624 14.35 20.94 10.37
N LEU A 625 14.54 22.25 10.23
CA LEU A 625 14.82 23.13 11.35
C LEU A 625 13.59 23.98 11.60
N THR A 626 13.09 23.98 12.84
CA THR A 626 12.00 24.84 13.28
C THR A 626 12.56 26.08 13.96
N GLN A 627 12.09 27.25 13.53
CA GLN A 627 12.46 28.55 14.10
C GLN A 627 11.21 29.24 14.63
N VAL A 628 11.26 29.62 15.91
CA VAL A 628 10.20 30.32 16.63
C VAL A 628 10.76 31.69 17.01
N GLU A 629 10.15 32.76 16.52
CA GLU A 629 10.64 34.14 16.65
C GLU A 629 10.31 34.76 18.02
N GLY A 630 11.15 35.68 18.46
CA GLY A 630 10.85 36.56 19.61
C GLY A 630 10.05 37.81 19.19
N PRO A 631 9.69 38.71 20.14
CA PRO A 631 9.90 38.61 21.58
C PRO A 631 8.98 37.60 22.26
N ARG A 632 7.80 37.34 21.68
CA ARG A 632 6.84 36.35 22.15
C ARG A 632 6.19 35.65 20.96
N THR A 633 6.17 34.33 21.00
CA THR A 633 5.42 33.49 20.05
C THR A 633 4.69 32.40 20.82
N VAL A 634 3.40 32.26 20.55
CA VAL A 634 2.55 31.19 21.09
C VAL A 634 2.01 30.38 19.93
N ILE A 635 2.48 29.14 19.83
CA ILE A 635 1.91 28.14 18.94
C ILE A 635 0.84 27.41 19.75
N PRO A 636 -0.45 27.60 19.43
CA PRO A 636 -1.55 27.05 20.23
C PRO A 636 -1.54 25.52 20.19
N LYS A 637 -2.38 24.92 21.04
CA LYS A 637 -2.62 23.47 21.06
C LYS A 637 -2.86 22.95 19.65
N HIS A 638 -2.01 22.02 19.25
CA HIS A 638 -2.05 21.36 17.96
C HIS A 638 -1.50 19.95 18.11
N ARG A 639 -1.60 19.20 17.02
CA ARG A 639 -1.05 17.86 16.91
C ARG A 639 -0.69 17.58 15.46
N GLY A 640 0.32 16.75 15.29
CA GLY A 640 0.82 16.32 14.00
C GLY A 640 -0.04 15.25 13.33
N PRO A 641 0.30 14.93 12.08
CA PRO A 641 -0.26 13.77 11.41
C PRO A 641 0.11 12.47 12.16
N ALA A 642 -0.78 11.50 12.04
CA ALA A 642 -0.69 10.17 12.63
C ALA A 642 0.63 9.44 12.34
N GLY A 643 1.11 8.70 13.34
CA GLY A 643 2.05 7.61 13.15
C GLY A 643 3.51 8.02 12.92
N SER A 644 3.91 9.18 13.42
CA SER A 644 5.30 9.60 13.42
C SER A 644 5.79 10.00 14.81
N LEU A 645 6.98 9.54 15.15
CA LEU A 645 7.74 10.01 16.29
C LEU A 645 8.68 11.12 15.80
N ARG A 646 8.70 12.23 16.55
CA ARG A 646 9.54 13.39 16.26
C ARG A 646 10.70 13.44 17.23
N LEU A 647 11.92 13.35 16.71
CA LEU A 647 13.11 13.75 17.43
C LEU A 647 13.18 15.28 17.40
N LEU A 648 13.42 15.91 18.53
CA LEU A 648 13.58 17.35 18.69
C LEU A 648 14.93 17.63 19.37
N CYS A 649 15.73 18.50 18.76
CA CYS A 649 17.09 18.84 19.19
C CYS A 649 17.29 20.37 19.11
N PRO A 650 17.17 21.11 20.23
CA PRO A 650 17.41 22.54 20.26
C PRO A 650 18.86 22.87 19.85
N ILE A 651 19.00 23.80 18.90
CA ILE A 651 20.27 24.24 18.32
C ILE A 651 20.69 25.58 18.91
N GLN A 652 19.74 26.50 19.00
CA GLN A 652 19.93 27.85 19.52
C GLN A 652 18.74 28.17 20.41
N VAL A 653 19.01 28.43 21.69
CA VAL A 653 18.01 28.88 22.66
C VAL A 653 18.55 30.15 23.31
N PRO A 654 17.84 31.29 23.25
CA PRO A 654 18.28 32.52 23.90
C PRO A 654 18.46 32.31 25.41
N LYS A 655 19.55 32.85 25.98
CA LYS A 655 19.87 32.70 27.41
C LYS A 655 18.92 33.47 28.35
N ASN A 656 18.33 34.56 27.86
CA ASN A 656 17.53 35.50 28.64
C ASN A 656 16.04 35.40 28.29
N GLY A 657 15.51 34.19 28.20
CA GLY A 657 14.10 33.96 27.88
C GLY A 657 13.67 32.54 28.16
N SER A 658 12.38 32.28 28.01
CA SER A 658 11.78 30.95 28.15
C SER A 658 11.40 30.42 26.77
N SER A 659 11.59 29.12 26.54
CA SER A 659 11.01 28.43 25.40
C SER A 659 10.60 27.07 25.89
N VAL A 660 9.32 26.78 25.78
CA VAL A 660 8.67 25.68 26.47
C VAL A 660 7.71 24.99 25.52
N ILE A 661 7.69 23.66 25.58
CA ILE A 661 6.64 22.85 24.96
C ILE A 661 5.83 22.17 26.07
N ARG A 662 4.51 22.22 25.95
CA ARG A 662 3.58 21.68 26.95
C ARG A 662 2.69 20.62 26.31
N TRP A 663 2.48 19.54 27.05
CA TRP A 663 1.50 18.51 26.78
C TRP A 663 0.42 18.65 27.85
N PRO A 664 -0.74 19.23 27.50
CA PRO A 664 -1.77 19.57 28.48
C PRO A 664 -2.10 18.39 29.38
N TYR A 665 -2.10 18.59 30.70
CA TYR A 665 -2.38 17.56 31.72
C TYR A 665 -1.30 16.49 31.96
N TYR A 666 -0.18 16.51 31.21
CA TYR A 666 0.87 15.48 31.33
C TYR A 666 2.21 16.03 31.78
N ALA A 667 2.76 16.98 31.03
CA ALA A 667 4.14 17.40 31.22
C ALA A 667 4.43 18.73 30.53
N GLU A 668 5.52 19.34 30.97
CA GLU A 668 6.13 20.51 30.37
C GLU A 668 7.63 20.23 30.18
N ARG A 669 8.20 20.74 29.09
CA ARG A 669 9.65 20.66 28.85
C ARG A 669 10.21 21.96 28.30
N GLU A 670 11.23 22.45 28.98
CA GLU A 670 12.01 23.60 28.54
C GLU A 670 12.99 23.21 27.42
N PHE A 671 13.14 24.08 26.42
CA PHE A 671 14.13 23.91 25.38
C PHE A 671 15.53 24.27 25.91
N ARG A 672 16.46 23.32 25.85
CA ARG A 672 17.87 23.54 26.22
C ARG A 672 18.79 23.10 25.10
N GLU A 673 19.79 23.92 24.76
CA GLU A 673 20.76 23.56 23.71
C GLU A 673 21.39 22.19 23.99
N LYS A 674 21.55 21.37 22.94
CA LYS A 674 22.08 19.99 22.99
C LYS A 674 21.21 18.94 23.66
N ASP A 675 20.15 19.32 24.37
CA ASP A 675 19.23 18.35 24.94
C ASP A 675 18.32 17.83 23.82
N CYS A 676 18.58 16.63 23.31
CA CYS A 676 17.75 16.01 22.29
C CYS A 676 16.79 15.01 22.92
N TRP A 677 15.52 15.02 22.53
CA TRP A 677 14.50 14.08 23.00
C TRP A 677 13.48 13.77 21.91
N TRP A 678 12.74 12.71 22.13
CA TRP A 678 11.66 12.29 21.25
C TRP A 678 10.30 12.67 21.84
N LEU A 679 9.31 12.82 20.97
CA LEU A 679 7.91 12.98 21.31
C LEU A 679 7.03 12.33 20.21
N ASP A 680 5.85 11.85 20.59
CA ASP A 680 4.81 11.51 19.62
C ASP A 680 4.04 12.79 19.25
N GLU A 681 4.22 13.25 18.01
CA GLU A 681 3.60 14.50 17.55
C GLU A 681 2.08 14.36 17.42
N SER A 682 1.55 13.14 17.35
CA SER A 682 0.11 12.92 17.24
C SER A 682 -0.65 13.24 18.53
N TYR A 683 0.05 13.37 19.66
CA TYR A 683 -0.51 13.91 20.89
C TYR A 683 -0.59 15.44 20.83
N GLU A 684 -1.65 15.96 21.41
CA GLU A 684 -1.80 17.40 21.60
C GLU A 684 -0.64 18.01 22.39
N HIS A 685 -0.11 19.10 21.85
CA HIS A 685 0.93 19.90 22.47
C HIS A 685 0.83 21.37 22.03
N GLU A 686 1.43 22.26 22.81
CA GLU A 686 1.56 23.69 22.51
C GLU A 686 2.98 24.16 22.79
N VAL A 687 3.37 25.27 22.18
CA VAL A 687 4.70 25.86 22.36
C VAL A 687 4.56 27.33 22.72
N GLU A 688 5.26 27.75 23.76
CA GLU A 688 5.41 29.15 24.13
C GLU A 688 6.89 29.51 24.08
N HIS A 689 7.20 30.66 23.51
CA HIS A 689 8.56 31.20 23.42
C HIS A 689 8.52 32.67 23.77
N GLU A 690 9.23 33.06 24.81
CA GLU A 690 9.38 34.43 25.29
C GLU A 690 10.86 34.76 25.44
N ALA A 691 11.45 35.36 24.41
CA ALA A 691 12.84 35.80 24.44
C ALA A 691 13.09 36.87 23.38
N PRO A 692 14.07 37.79 23.56
CA PRO A 692 14.38 38.81 22.56
C PRO A 692 14.80 38.28 21.17
N GLY A 693 15.28 37.03 21.11
CA GLY A 693 15.76 36.40 19.88
C GLY A 693 15.00 35.11 19.55
N PRO A 694 15.24 34.54 18.36
CA PRO A 694 14.62 33.29 17.94
C PRO A 694 15.14 32.10 18.73
N ARG A 695 14.28 31.10 18.92
CA ARG A 695 14.68 29.73 19.24
C ARG A 695 14.68 28.89 17.97
N THR A 696 15.74 28.12 17.76
CA THR A 696 15.81 27.13 16.68
C THR A 696 16.02 25.73 17.24
N ALA A 697 15.27 24.77 16.73
CA ALA A 697 15.50 23.34 16.96
C ALA A 697 15.57 22.57 15.64
N PHE A 698 16.45 21.59 15.55
CA PHE A 698 16.37 20.55 14.53
C PHE A 698 15.30 19.55 14.93
N PHE A 699 14.50 19.11 13.97
CA PHE A 699 13.61 17.97 14.17
C PHE A 699 13.70 16.97 13.02
N MET A 700 13.37 15.73 13.36
CA MET A 700 13.35 14.60 12.44
C MET A 700 12.20 13.67 12.79
N ASP A 701 11.34 13.43 11.80
CA ASP A 701 10.18 12.57 11.92
C ASP A 701 10.50 11.20 11.36
N VAL A 702 10.28 10.16 12.16
CA VAL A 702 10.36 8.76 11.74
C VAL A 702 9.00 8.11 11.91
N PRO A 703 8.64 7.10 11.11
CA PRO A 703 7.45 6.31 11.39
C PRO A 703 7.55 5.72 12.80
N SER A 704 6.43 5.68 13.53
CA SER A 704 6.40 4.96 14.80
C SER A 704 6.79 3.50 14.54
N PRO A 705 7.67 2.90 15.36
CA PRO A 705 7.97 1.48 15.25
C PRO A 705 6.74 0.58 15.37
N THR A 706 5.70 1.03 16.07
CA THR A 706 4.41 0.31 16.17
C THR A 706 3.58 0.30 14.89
N PHE A 707 3.99 1.07 13.86
CA PHE A 707 3.41 1.02 12.52
C PHE A 707 4.07 -0.05 11.62
N TYR A 708 5.13 -0.70 12.09
CA TYR A 708 5.71 -1.90 11.50
C TYR A 708 5.19 -3.11 12.26
#